data_AF-A0A933LZ14-F1
#
_entry.id   AF-A0A933LZ14-F1
#
_cell.length_a   1.000
_cell.length_b   1.000
_cell.length_c   1.000
_cell.angle_alpha   90.00
_cell.angle_beta   90.00
_cell.angle_gamma   90.00
#
_symmetry.space_group_name_H-M   'P 1'
#
loop_
_entity.id
_entity.type
_entity.pdbx_description
1 polymer ?
#
loop_
_entity_poly.entity_id
_entity_poly.type
_entity_poly.pdbx_seq_one_letter_code
_entity_poly.pdbx_strand_id
1 'polypeptide(L)'
;MSELWLWILIAVSIVIILALVYVGALWHLARLRAQSQVWDRERREALSKANAIAKELIAQTDTLDIIKSYDAPYAVLYKEGKAVLLRCRTLSNEIRKDQKRSDAKEIPTASSLSVLWLAPLFEMQDRRAWQAQTQKLCAHVEAFDEARNTIAHINQRIADLGKDYKTKLSALASKVPTLETQVDHEQRAQLILEAHKAGLRRAKQSLADAATLLEAAEPAKAKVVEAHPFLIQAEDEVNAVAHALRQVQSQRTSATQAVIHAAKQLHLLEGDFTFEEKSGRPLPTINAKAQTIKEQIAQCQTYLESGKYPQALTFATEADKQIAQTHKELQAICTARERITKLCQDSEKTLQEYRQWLSSIDQHYDLDLTRAVIEKTAAAIAELQQKANSEELAQLRQVQVVSFESIKASRRKFEQRAQTLEGFIHQINTATPINTLLADSETARQKLQACHHRYHFGTSVEQIEGAQKQLKIDWAEVANIKVIKESNMDALIVRFKMVENEIQSLTTLSKNAARGVESAQRDLARAQRELETLENSPLMADLSAAAEHGDADNAANAKTLLTAVNACREALNKRSDYSAITSEIKGLQNEMRPIINSHSAHVKEVRNRNVKLAQEVMTIHEQLTHIQGDTAINFTARVAAPIQSINEWRLASVQLPKDSPRHLLAHYDRGKAIRDELSPELERWLNERESFLTACQSAERAITDAQNEVSRSETEIAKAQWNTRHNVYLLTAQQFLAQAQDQLAQIRTPRNKYTWGAEASDDFRKVERLANNARDQARFVTDDVSGKIHQIDGLYRDYQRALEDGERIVTTNPARTDEWRRLQSQVEERLRHLNQSRNFDEAYHSLNQALRDLDRFVR
;
A
#
# COMPACT_ATOMS: atom_id res chain seq x y z
N MET A 1 -59.22 105.38 143.00
CA MET A 1 -58.46 104.11 142.91
C MET A 1 -58.78 103.46 141.56
N SER A 2 -57.89 103.24 140.59
CA SER A 2 -56.48 103.62 140.42
C SER A 2 -55.99 103.13 139.03
N GLU A 3 -55.76 104.03 138.07
CA GLU A 3 -55.07 103.77 136.78
C GLU A 3 -53.61 103.32 136.95
N LEU A 4 -53.04 103.56 138.13
CA LEU A 4 -51.66 103.26 138.46
C LEU A 4 -51.34 101.75 138.46
N TRP A 5 -52.34 100.89 138.75
CA TRP A 5 -52.16 99.43 138.72
C TRP A 5 -52.08 98.87 137.30
N LEU A 6 -52.76 99.48 136.32
CA LEU A 6 -52.74 99.02 134.93
C LEU A 6 -51.37 99.26 134.28
N TRP A 7 -50.77 100.44 134.53
CA TRP A 7 -49.44 100.78 134.00
C TRP A 7 -48.32 99.92 134.61
N ILE A 8 -48.42 99.58 135.90
CA ILE A 8 -47.47 98.66 136.54
C ILE A 8 -47.58 97.26 135.92
N LEU A 9 -48.80 96.74 135.68
CA LEU A 9 -48.99 95.44 135.05
C LEU A 9 -48.44 95.39 133.62
N ILE A 10 -48.61 96.44 132.82
CA ILE A 10 -48.05 96.51 131.46
C ILE A 10 -46.52 96.58 131.50
N ALA A 11 -45.94 97.42 132.36
CA ALA A 11 -44.49 97.53 132.51
C ALA A 11 -43.86 96.20 132.95
N VAL A 12 -44.48 95.50 133.92
CA VAL A 12 -44.04 94.17 134.37
C VAL A 12 -44.17 93.14 133.25
N SER A 13 -45.24 93.18 132.46
CA SER A 13 -45.44 92.26 131.34
C SER A 13 -44.39 92.46 130.24
N ILE A 14 -44.07 93.71 129.88
CA ILE A 14 -43.03 94.02 128.89
C ILE A 14 -41.65 93.59 129.41
N VAL A 15 -41.34 93.82 130.68
CA VAL A 15 -40.09 93.38 131.30
C VAL A 15 -40.00 91.85 131.33
N ILE A 16 -41.09 91.15 131.64
CA ILE A 16 -41.13 89.67 131.61
C ILE A 16 -40.95 89.15 130.18
N ILE A 17 -41.58 89.76 129.17
CA ILE A 17 -41.41 89.36 127.77
C ILE A 17 -39.97 89.61 127.31
N LEU A 18 -39.40 90.78 127.60
CA LEU A 18 -38.00 91.08 127.28
C LEU A 18 -37.03 90.15 128.02
N ALA A 19 -37.31 89.81 129.28
CA ALA A 19 -36.52 88.83 130.03
C ALA A 19 -36.64 87.42 129.43
N LEU A 20 -37.83 86.98 129.01
CA LEU A 20 -38.03 85.70 128.35
C LEU A 20 -37.34 85.64 126.98
N VAL A 21 -37.38 86.71 126.19
CA VAL A 21 -36.65 86.82 124.92
C VAL A 21 -35.15 86.80 125.16
N TYR A 22 -34.66 87.51 126.19
CA TYR A 22 -33.24 87.51 126.55
C TYR A 22 -32.75 86.14 127.05
N VAL A 23 -33.53 85.46 127.90
CA VAL A 23 -33.24 84.10 128.37
C VAL A 23 -33.31 83.10 127.22
N GLY A 24 -34.30 83.22 126.32
CA GLY A 24 -34.40 82.40 125.12
C GLY A 24 -33.21 82.57 124.18
N ALA A 25 -32.74 83.81 123.99
CA ALA A 25 -31.54 84.11 123.21
C ALA A 25 -30.26 83.56 123.87
N LEU A 26 -30.13 83.68 125.19
CA LEU A 26 -29.00 83.10 125.94
C LEU A 26 -28.98 81.57 125.89
N TRP A 27 -30.15 80.93 125.98
CA TRP A 27 -30.27 79.48 125.84
C TRP A 27 -29.89 79.01 124.43
N HIS A 28 -30.36 79.72 123.39
CA HIS A 28 -29.93 79.47 122.01
C HIS A 28 -28.43 79.66 121.83
N LEU A 29 -27.82 80.68 122.42
CA LEU A 29 -26.38 80.92 122.37
C LEU A 29 -25.59 79.80 123.06
N ALA A 30 -26.04 79.33 124.23
CA ALA A 30 -25.41 78.21 124.92
C ALA A 30 -25.51 76.91 124.13
N ARG A 31 -26.67 76.65 123.48
CA ARG A 31 -26.87 75.49 122.60
C ARG A 31 -25.98 75.56 121.36
N LEU A 32 -25.86 76.73 120.73
CA LEU A 32 -24.96 76.96 119.59
C LEU A 32 -23.50 76.78 119.97
N ARG A 33 -23.08 77.26 121.15
CA ARG A 33 -21.73 77.03 121.69
C ARG A 33 -21.47 75.54 121.92
N ALA A 34 -22.40 74.80 122.51
CA ALA A 34 -22.25 73.35 122.71
C ALA A 34 -22.18 72.59 121.38
N GLN A 35 -23.04 72.91 120.40
CA GLN A 35 -23.01 72.28 119.08
C GLN A 35 -21.72 72.60 118.30
N SER A 36 -21.23 73.85 118.36
CA SER A 36 -19.97 74.23 117.71
C SER A 36 -18.76 73.44 118.24
N GLN A 37 -18.76 73.05 119.53
CA GLN A 37 -17.69 72.24 120.10
C GLN A 37 -17.75 70.77 119.65
N VAL A 38 -18.94 70.19 119.48
CA VAL A 38 -19.12 68.83 118.93
C VAL A 38 -18.62 68.80 117.48
N TRP A 39 -19.03 69.79 116.69
CA TRP A 39 -18.62 69.97 115.31
C TRP A 39 -17.11 70.14 115.13
N ASP A 40 -16.46 70.87 116.04
CA ASP A 40 -15.01 71.04 115.98
C ASP A 40 -14.26 69.77 116.40
N ARG A 41 -14.83 68.95 117.30
CA ARG A 41 -14.30 67.63 117.64
C ARG A 41 -14.41 66.64 116.47
N GLU A 42 -15.57 66.55 115.83
CA GLU A 42 -15.79 65.70 114.65
C GLU A 42 -14.85 66.09 113.50
N ARG A 43 -14.66 67.40 113.27
CA ARG A 43 -13.69 67.91 112.28
C ARG A 43 -12.26 67.47 112.60
N ARG A 44 -11.82 67.56 113.87
CA ARG A 44 -10.47 67.15 114.28
C ARG A 44 -10.25 65.64 114.15
N GLU A 45 -11.24 64.82 114.49
CA GLU A 45 -11.17 63.35 114.33
C GLU A 45 -11.11 62.94 112.84
N ALA A 46 -11.89 63.59 111.97
CA ALA A 46 -11.82 63.37 110.53
C ALA A 46 -10.45 63.81 109.95
N LEU A 47 -9.94 64.97 110.37
CA LEU A 47 -8.62 65.46 109.97
C LEU A 47 -7.47 64.57 110.47
N SER A 48 -7.57 64.00 111.67
CA SER A 48 -6.53 63.10 112.20
C SER A 48 -6.52 61.77 111.45
N LYS A 49 -7.69 61.19 111.16
CA LYS A 49 -7.83 59.97 110.35
C LYS A 49 -7.29 60.18 108.93
N ALA A 50 -7.70 61.25 108.26
CA ALA A 50 -7.24 61.56 106.91
C ALA A 50 -5.72 61.80 106.85
N ASN A 51 -5.13 62.46 107.86
CA ASN A 51 -3.68 62.63 107.95
C ASN A 51 -2.92 61.31 108.23
N ALA A 52 -3.49 60.41 109.04
CA ALA A 52 -2.89 59.10 109.29
C ALA A 52 -2.87 58.25 108.01
N ILE A 53 -3.99 58.18 107.28
CA ILE A 53 -4.10 57.46 106.02
C ILE A 53 -3.19 58.09 104.95
N ALA A 54 -3.14 59.43 104.86
CA ALA A 54 -2.24 60.12 103.93
C ALA A 54 -0.76 59.79 104.20
N LYS A 55 -0.33 59.72 105.47
CA LYS A 55 1.04 59.31 105.83
C LYS A 55 1.33 57.86 105.48
N GLU A 56 0.38 56.94 105.73
CA GLU A 56 0.51 55.52 105.37
C GLU A 56 0.64 55.33 103.85
N LEU A 57 -0.22 56.01 103.07
CA LEU A 57 -0.20 55.91 101.60
C LEU A 57 1.04 56.56 100.98
N ILE A 58 1.57 57.63 101.57
CA ILE A 58 2.85 58.23 101.14
C ILE A 58 4.01 57.28 101.46
N ALA A 59 3.99 56.55 102.57
CA ALA A 59 5.04 55.56 102.87
C ALA A 59 4.99 54.35 101.90
N GLN A 60 3.83 54.02 101.35
CA GLN A 60 3.66 52.94 100.37
C GLN A 60 4.04 53.34 98.92
N THR A 61 4.54 54.56 98.68
CA THR A 61 4.92 55.01 97.33
C THR A 61 6.29 54.55 96.85
N ASP A 62 7.15 54.11 97.78
CA ASP A 62 8.51 53.69 97.45
C ASP A 62 8.53 52.46 96.51
N THR A 63 7.51 51.59 96.60
CA THR A 63 7.34 50.47 95.65
C THR A 63 6.91 50.94 94.26
N LEU A 64 6.20 52.06 94.12
CA LEU A 64 5.75 52.59 92.84
C LEU A 64 6.86 53.31 92.06
N ASP A 65 7.80 53.95 92.75
CA ASP A 65 8.93 54.62 92.08
C ASP A 65 9.90 53.63 91.44
N ILE A 66 10.03 52.42 91.98
CA ILE A 66 10.86 51.34 91.41
C ILE A 66 10.22 50.75 90.14
N ILE A 67 8.88 50.69 90.07
CA ILE A 67 8.14 50.15 88.91
C ILE A 67 8.29 51.04 87.67
N LYS A 68 8.60 52.34 87.85
CA LYS A 68 8.76 53.33 86.77
C LYS A 68 9.77 52.93 85.69
N SER A 69 10.80 52.17 86.05
CA SER A 69 11.93 51.81 85.18
C SER A 69 11.75 50.50 84.40
N TYR A 70 10.61 49.82 84.53
CA TYR A 70 10.41 48.48 83.98
C TYR A 70 9.22 48.41 83.01
N ASP A 71 9.36 47.56 81.98
CA ASP A 71 8.35 47.35 80.93
C ASP A 71 7.14 46.54 81.42
N ALA A 72 6.25 46.13 80.50
CA ALA A 72 5.10 45.30 80.83
C ALA A 72 5.54 44.02 81.58
N PRO A 73 4.85 43.61 82.67
CA PRO A 73 3.53 44.06 83.14
C PRO A 73 3.55 45.28 84.08
N TYR A 74 4.74 45.79 84.43
CA TYR A 74 4.93 46.82 85.46
C TYR A 74 4.53 48.23 84.99
N ALA A 75 4.69 48.52 83.70
CA ALA A 75 4.25 49.79 83.12
C ALA A 75 2.75 50.11 83.34
N VAL A 76 1.89 49.09 83.34
CA VAL A 76 0.44 49.24 83.60
C VAL A 76 0.19 49.55 85.07
N LEU A 77 0.82 48.79 85.96
CA LEU A 77 0.75 48.97 87.41
C LEU A 77 1.27 50.35 87.85
N TYR A 78 2.33 50.85 87.19
CA TYR A 78 2.87 52.18 87.44
C TYR A 78 1.88 53.29 87.06
N LYS A 79 1.24 53.17 85.89
CA LYS A 79 0.24 54.16 85.44
C LYS A 79 -0.96 54.20 86.39
N GLU A 80 -1.46 53.03 86.80
CA GLU A 80 -2.53 52.89 87.78
C GLU A 80 -2.15 53.54 89.12
N GLY A 81 -0.98 53.20 89.68
CA GLY A 81 -0.53 53.73 90.96
C GLY A 81 -0.18 55.22 90.93
N LYS A 82 0.44 55.73 89.87
CA LYS A 82 0.82 57.15 89.74
C LYS A 82 -0.39 58.09 89.81
N ALA A 83 -1.49 57.74 89.14
CA ALA A 83 -2.72 58.52 89.18
C ALA A 83 -3.28 58.61 90.61
N VAL A 84 -3.25 57.49 91.32
CA VAL A 84 -3.67 57.39 92.73
C VAL A 84 -2.78 58.24 93.64
N LEU A 85 -1.46 58.20 93.46
CA LEU A 85 -0.52 59.01 94.26
C LEU A 85 -0.66 60.51 94.02
N LEU A 86 -0.87 60.93 92.77
CA LEU A 86 -1.07 62.34 92.45
C LEU A 86 -2.36 62.86 93.10
N ARG A 87 -3.43 62.05 93.06
CA ARG A 87 -4.70 62.32 93.76
C ARG A 87 -4.48 62.40 95.28
N CYS A 88 -3.77 61.44 95.89
CA CYS A 88 -3.45 61.44 97.31
C CYS A 88 -2.63 62.66 97.77
N ARG A 89 -1.59 63.06 97.01
CA ARG A 89 -0.78 64.25 97.29
C ARG A 89 -1.59 65.54 97.18
N THR A 90 -2.48 65.62 96.20
CA THR A 90 -3.39 66.77 96.01
C THR A 90 -4.37 66.87 97.16
N LEU A 91 -5.03 65.76 97.52
CA LEU A 91 -5.96 65.67 98.66
C LEU A 91 -5.27 65.99 99.99
N SER A 92 -4.04 65.51 100.21
CA SER A 92 -3.26 65.82 101.41
C SER A 92 -2.92 67.31 101.52
N ASN A 93 -2.58 67.96 100.39
CA ASN A 93 -2.37 69.41 100.34
C ASN A 93 -3.65 70.21 100.59
N GLU A 94 -4.80 69.73 100.11
CA GLU A 94 -6.12 70.33 100.38
C GLU A 94 -6.49 70.22 101.86
N ILE A 95 -6.29 69.06 102.48
CA ILE A 95 -6.44 68.88 103.93
C ILE A 95 -5.54 69.83 104.71
N ARG A 96 -4.27 69.98 104.30
CA ARG A 96 -3.32 70.89 104.95
C ARG A 96 -3.74 72.36 104.82
N LYS A 97 -4.38 72.74 103.71
CA LYS A 97 -4.99 74.07 103.53
C LYS A 97 -6.23 74.24 104.40
N ASP A 98 -7.09 73.22 104.47
CA ASP A 98 -8.31 73.22 105.29
C ASP A 98 -7.99 73.19 106.80
N GLN A 99 -6.81 72.71 107.19
CA GLN A 99 -6.26 72.80 108.55
C GLN A 99 -5.74 74.21 108.89
N LYS A 100 -5.37 75.02 107.89
CA LYS A 100 -4.87 76.41 108.06
C LYS A 100 -5.97 77.48 107.97
N ARG A 101 -7.17 77.16 107.48
CA ARG A 101 -8.31 78.08 107.53
C ARG A 101 -8.81 78.21 108.97
N SER A 102 -8.46 79.38 109.53
CA SER A 102 -8.69 79.85 110.89
C SER A 102 -10.09 79.53 111.42
N ASP A 103 -10.08 78.90 112.58
CA ASP A 103 -11.09 78.78 113.64
C ASP A 103 -12.43 79.50 113.41
N ALA A 104 -13.52 78.78 113.70
CA ALA A 104 -14.81 79.35 114.10
C ALA A 104 -14.69 80.10 115.45
N LYS A 105 -13.75 81.04 115.54
CA LYS A 105 -13.43 81.88 116.71
C LYS A 105 -14.44 83.02 116.90
N GLU A 106 -15.37 83.20 115.96
CA GLU A 106 -16.30 84.33 115.95
C GLU A 106 -17.59 84.07 116.76
N ILE A 107 -17.98 82.81 117.00
CA ILE A 107 -19.17 82.46 117.81
C ILE A 107 -18.89 82.48 119.34
N PRO A 108 -17.71 82.05 119.85
CA PRO A 108 -17.42 82.11 121.28
C PRO A 108 -17.28 83.55 121.82
N THR A 109 -16.89 84.52 120.98
CA THR A 109 -16.47 85.88 121.38
C THR A 109 -17.52 86.98 121.14
N ALA A 110 -18.65 86.68 120.50
CA ALA A 110 -19.72 87.64 120.24
C ALA A 110 -20.39 88.14 121.56
N SER A 111 -20.50 89.47 121.71
CA SER A 111 -21.14 90.11 122.87
C SER A 111 -22.66 89.84 122.90
N SER A 112 -23.26 89.75 124.09
CA SER A 112 -24.68 89.39 124.27
C SER A 112 -25.68 90.35 123.61
N LEU A 113 -25.29 91.61 123.35
CA LEU A 113 -26.16 92.64 122.74
C LEU A 113 -26.24 92.56 121.21
N SER A 114 -25.17 92.13 120.54
CA SER A 114 -25.12 91.95 119.07
C SER A 114 -25.90 90.72 118.56
N VAL A 115 -26.31 89.83 119.45
CA VAL A 115 -26.87 88.50 119.13
C VAL A 115 -28.37 88.55 118.84
N LEU A 116 -29.11 89.47 119.44
CA LEU A 116 -30.58 89.54 119.35
C LEU A 116 -31.10 89.80 117.93
N TRP A 117 -30.30 90.43 117.05
CA TRP A 117 -30.67 90.74 115.67
C TRP A 117 -30.02 89.83 114.62
N LEU A 118 -28.98 89.07 114.98
CA LEU A 118 -28.13 88.35 114.00
C LEU A 118 -28.09 86.82 114.20
N ALA A 119 -28.57 86.29 115.33
CA ALA A 119 -28.52 84.85 115.64
C ALA A 119 -29.11 83.91 114.56
N PRO A 120 -30.28 84.19 113.93
CA PRO A 120 -30.85 83.28 112.94
C PRO A 120 -30.07 83.25 111.61
N LEU A 121 -29.40 84.35 111.25
CA LEU A 121 -28.61 84.46 110.01
C LEU A 121 -27.26 83.75 110.15
N PHE A 122 -26.59 83.90 111.31
CA PHE A 122 -25.35 83.17 111.60
C PHE A 122 -25.57 81.65 111.69
N GLU A 123 -26.68 81.19 112.28
CA GLU A 123 -26.99 79.76 112.40
C GLU A 123 -27.14 79.07 111.04
N MET A 124 -27.81 79.69 110.06
CA MET A 124 -27.98 79.07 108.74
C MET A 124 -26.72 79.12 107.87
N GLN A 125 -25.96 80.22 107.91
CA GLN A 125 -24.81 80.40 107.03
C GLN A 125 -23.62 79.53 107.49
N ASP A 126 -23.33 79.51 108.79
CA ASP A 126 -22.24 78.70 109.33
C ASP A 126 -22.58 77.22 109.39
N ARG A 127 -23.84 76.83 109.61
CA ARG A 127 -24.24 75.41 109.54
C ARG A 127 -24.10 74.85 108.13
N ARG A 128 -24.46 75.61 107.09
CA ARG A 128 -24.26 75.19 105.69
C ARG A 128 -22.78 75.16 105.30
N ALA A 129 -22.01 76.17 105.70
CA ALA A 129 -20.57 76.20 105.46
C ALA A 129 -19.86 75.02 106.16
N TRP A 130 -20.24 74.73 107.41
CA TRP A 130 -19.73 73.62 108.17
C TRP A 130 -20.14 72.28 107.56
N GLN A 131 -21.43 72.04 107.28
CA GLN A 131 -21.90 70.80 106.64
C GLN A 131 -21.22 70.54 105.30
N ALA A 132 -21.02 71.59 104.48
CA ALA A 132 -20.27 71.48 103.23
C ALA A 132 -18.79 71.10 103.48
N GLN A 133 -18.17 71.65 104.53
CA GLN A 133 -16.79 71.33 104.89
C GLN A 133 -16.63 69.91 105.46
N THR A 134 -17.55 69.45 106.31
CA THR A 134 -17.55 68.08 106.85
C THR A 134 -17.82 67.06 105.74
N GLN A 135 -18.78 67.33 104.84
CA GLN A 135 -19.02 66.50 103.65
C GLN A 135 -17.78 66.43 102.75
N LYS A 136 -17.10 67.56 102.53
CA LYS A 136 -15.85 67.60 101.75
C LYS A 136 -14.74 66.77 102.41
N LEU A 137 -14.60 66.82 103.74
CA LEU A 137 -13.64 66.00 104.48
C LEU A 137 -13.98 64.51 104.46
N CYS A 138 -15.26 64.13 104.56
CA CYS A 138 -15.69 62.74 104.39
C CYS A 138 -15.38 62.23 102.97
N ALA A 139 -15.66 63.03 101.94
CA ALA A 139 -15.32 62.70 100.55
C ALA A 139 -13.80 62.54 100.35
N HIS A 140 -12.98 63.31 101.08
CA HIS A 140 -11.52 63.12 101.08
C HIS A 140 -11.11 61.79 101.71
N VAL A 141 -11.73 61.38 102.82
CA VAL A 141 -11.47 60.08 103.48
C VAL A 141 -11.86 58.92 102.56
N GLU A 142 -13.04 58.97 101.93
CA GLU A 142 -13.48 57.95 100.96
C GLU A 142 -12.50 57.82 99.78
N ALA A 143 -12.01 58.94 99.25
CA ALA A 143 -11.00 58.94 98.19
C ALA A 143 -9.64 58.36 98.63
N PHE A 144 -9.28 58.49 99.91
CA PHE A 144 -8.08 57.86 100.46
C PHE A 144 -8.26 56.36 100.68
N ASP A 145 -9.44 55.89 101.08
CA ASP A 145 -9.74 54.47 101.19
C ASP A 145 -9.76 53.78 99.81
N GLU A 146 -10.32 54.44 98.78
CA GLU A 146 -10.20 54.01 97.37
C GLU A 146 -8.73 53.86 96.94
N ALA A 147 -7.89 54.86 97.28
CA ALA A 147 -6.47 54.84 96.99
C ALA A 147 -5.74 53.69 97.70
N ARG A 148 -6.07 53.44 98.96
CA ARG A 148 -5.53 52.34 99.76
C ARG A 148 -5.87 50.99 99.15
N ASN A 149 -7.12 50.78 98.76
CA ASN A 149 -7.55 49.55 98.10
C ASN A 149 -6.83 49.34 96.77
N THR A 150 -6.62 50.41 95.99
CA THR A 150 -5.90 50.32 94.72
C THR A 150 -4.43 49.96 94.92
N ILE A 151 -3.74 50.56 95.89
CA ILE A 151 -2.35 50.22 96.23
C ILE A 151 -2.23 48.80 96.79
N ALA A 152 -3.17 48.37 97.63
CA ALA A 152 -3.25 46.99 98.10
C ALA A 152 -3.40 45.99 96.94
N HIS A 153 -4.25 46.31 95.96
CA HIS A 153 -4.44 45.49 94.75
C HIS A 153 -3.18 45.44 93.88
N ILE A 154 -2.48 46.56 93.66
CA ILE A 154 -1.19 46.59 92.95
C ILE A 154 -0.16 45.70 93.67
N ASN A 155 -0.07 45.84 94.99
CA ASN A 155 0.83 45.03 95.82
C ASN A 155 0.46 43.54 95.83
N GLN A 156 -0.82 43.19 95.65
CA GLN A 156 -1.27 41.81 95.49
C GLN A 156 -0.86 41.26 94.12
N ARG A 157 -1.09 42.02 93.04
CA ARG A 157 -0.68 41.64 91.67
C ARG A 157 0.83 41.42 91.57
N ILE A 158 1.64 42.25 92.23
CA ILE A 158 3.10 42.05 92.30
C ILE A 158 3.46 40.75 93.03
N ALA A 159 2.73 40.39 94.10
CA ALA A 159 2.96 39.15 94.81
C ALA A 159 2.56 37.92 93.97
N ASP A 160 1.45 38.00 93.23
CA ASP A 160 1.02 36.94 92.32
C ASP A 160 2.02 36.76 91.16
N LEU A 161 2.52 37.85 90.57
CA LEU A 161 3.64 37.80 89.61
C LEU A 161 4.89 37.17 90.22
N GLY A 162 5.17 37.42 91.49
CA GLY A 162 6.27 36.77 92.21
C GLY A 162 6.13 35.24 92.29
N LYS A 163 4.90 34.73 92.46
CA LYS A 163 4.63 33.28 92.42
C LYS A 163 4.80 32.70 91.02
N ASP A 164 4.33 33.41 90.01
CA ASP A 164 4.51 33.02 88.60
C ASP A 164 5.99 32.98 88.24
N TYR A 165 6.76 33.96 88.69
CA TYR A 165 8.21 34.05 88.49
C TYR A 165 8.95 32.92 89.20
N LYS A 166 8.56 32.53 90.41
CA LYS A 166 9.12 31.35 91.09
C LYS A 166 8.85 30.06 90.29
N THR A 167 7.66 29.92 89.72
CA THR A 167 7.29 28.77 88.86
C THR A 167 8.09 28.77 87.55
N LYS A 168 8.26 29.95 86.94
CA LYS A 168 9.05 30.11 85.71
C LYS A 168 10.54 29.85 85.96
N LEU A 169 11.06 30.31 87.09
CA LEU A 169 12.43 30.07 87.52
C LEU A 169 12.72 28.57 87.67
N SER A 170 11.85 27.81 88.34
CA SER A 170 12.04 26.36 88.49
C SER A 170 11.95 25.61 87.15
N ALA A 171 11.06 26.05 86.25
CA ALA A 171 10.95 25.50 84.90
C ALA A 171 12.20 25.79 84.04
N LEU A 172 12.78 26.98 84.15
CA LEU A 172 14.02 27.33 83.43
C LEU A 172 15.24 26.63 84.05
N ALA A 173 15.33 26.60 85.38
CA ALA A 173 16.42 25.96 86.11
C ALA A 173 16.53 24.45 85.85
N SER A 174 15.40 23.77 85.60
CA SER A 174 15.39 22.35 85.20
C SER A 174 15.72 22.13 83.71
N LYS A 175 15.37 23.08 82.83
CA LYS A 175 15.68 23.00 81.39
C LYS A 175 17.15 23.22 81.08
N VAL A 176 17.82 24.14 81.77
CA VAL A 176 19.24 24.47 81.54
C VAL A 176 20.16 23.25 81.58
N PRO A 177 20.18 22.40 82.64
CA PRO A 177 21.07 21.23 82.66
C PRO A 177 20.72 20.19 81.59
N THR A 178 19.44 20.10 81.21
CA THR A 178 19.00 19.22 80.10
C THR A 178 19.53 19.71 78.75
N LEU A 179 19.52 21.03 78.51
CA LEU A 179 20.11 21.60 77.30
C LEU A 179 21.64 21.49 77.30
N GLU A 180 22.30 21.62 78.45
CA GLU A 180 23.74 21.41 78.55
C GLU A 180 24.14 19.98 78.17
N THR A 181 23.45 18.96 78.68
CA THR A 181 23.75 17.56 78.30
C THR A 181 23.48 17.32 76.82
N GLN A 182 22.39 17.87 76.27
CA GLN A 182 22.09 17.76 74.84
C GLN A 182 23.14 18.46 73.96
N VAL A 183 23.60 19.64 74.36
CA VAL A 183 24.67 20.37 73.68
C VAL A 183 26.00 19.61 73.79
N ASP A 184 26.29 19.00 74.94
CA ASP A 184 27.48 18.18 75.16
C ASP A 184 27.41 16.84 74.44
N HIS A 185 26.23 16.33 74.09
CA HIS A 185 26.08 15.16 73.22
C HIS A 185 26.34 15.49 71.75
N GLU A 186 26.11 16.74 71.32
CA GLU A 186 26.41 17.23 69.97
C GLU A 186 27.86 17.76 69.85
N GLN A 187 28.83 17.01 70.39
CA GLN A 187 30.27 17.35 70.41
C GLN A 187 30.84 17.68 69.03
N ARG A 188 30.25 17.15 67.96
CA ARG A 188 30.76 17.31 66.59
C ARG A 188 30.42 18.68 66.01
N ALA A 189 29.35 19.33 66.48
CA ALA A 189 28.96 20.69 66.07
C ALA A 189 29.52 21.79 66.99
N GLN A 190 30.65 21.50 67.66
CA GLN A 190 31.17 22.27 68.78
C GLN A 190 31.32 23.77 68.49
N LEU A 191 31.86 24.12 67.31
CA LEU A 191 32.08 25.52 66.91
C LEU A 191 30.79 26.34 66.83
N ILE A 192 29.68 25.72 66.44
CA ILE A 192 28.37 26.38 66.34
C ILE A 192 27.75 26.51 67.74
N LEU A 193 27.92 25.49 68.58
CA LEU A 193 27.29 25.43 69.90
C LEU A 193 28.11 26.10 71.01
N GLU A 194 29.39 26.43 70.81
CA GLU A 194 30.24 27.12 71.80
C GLU A 194 29.71 28.50 72.19
N ALA A 195 29.22 29.28 71.22
CA ALA A 195 28.55 30.56 71.49
C ALA A 195 27.28 30.37 72.34
N HIS A 196 26.55 29.28 72.11
CA HIS A 196 25.33 28.93 72.84
C HIS A 196 25.63 28.33 74.24
N LYS A 197 26.75 27.63 74.44
CA LYS A 197 27.25 27.23 75.78
C LYS A 197 27.53 28.44 76.66
N ALA A 198 28.13 29.50 76.08
CA ALA A 198 28.32 30.76 76.79
C ALA A 198 26.96 31.43 77.13
N GLY A 199 25.97 31.32 76.25
CA GLY A 199 24.57 31.69 76.53
C GLY A 199 23.96 30.94 77.71
N LEU A 200 24.11 29.62 77.79
CA LEU A 200 23.63 28.80 78.92
C LEU A 200 24.29 29.18 80.25
N ARG A 201 25.60 29.52 80.25
CA ARG A 201 26.29 30.03 81.45
C ARG A 201 25.70 31.37 81.91
N ARG A 202 25.45 32.28 80.97
CA ARG A 202 24.79 33.58 81.26
C ARG A 202 23.36 33.38 81.77
N ALA A 203 22.61 32.41 81.22
CA ALA A 203 21.29 32.05 81.70
C ALA A 203 21.34 31.49 83.14
N LYS A 204 22.30 30.62 83.47
CA LYS A 204 22.50 30.13 84.85
C LYS A 204 22.73 31.26 85.84
N GLN A 205 23.63 32.19 85.49
CA GLN A 205 23.93 33.33 86.34
C GLN A 205 22.69 34.21 86.53
N SER A 206 21.98 34.53 85.44
CA SER A 206 20.74 35.32 85.49
C SER A 206 19.64 34.63 86.31
N LEU A 207 19.52 33.30 86.23
CA LEU A 207 18.58 32.55 87.07
C LEU A 207 18.98 32.56 88.56
N ALA A 208 20.27 32.51 88.87
CA ALA A 208 20.77 32.63 90.24
C ALA A 208 20.49 34.04 90.80
N ASP A 209 20.77 35.09 90.02
CA ASP A 209 20.48 36.47 90.39
C ASP A 209 18.97 36.68 90.60
N ALA A 210 18.13 36.16 89.70
CA ALA A 210 16.67 36.17 89.86
C ALA A 210 16.20 35.41 91.11
N ALA A 211 16.81 34.26 91.43
CA ALA A 211 16.47 33.47 92.62
C ALA A 211 16.73 34.26 93.90
N THR A 212 17.91 34.88 94.02
CA THR A 212 18.27 35.69 95.20
C THR A 212 17.31 36.87 95.41
N LEU A 213 16.90 37.53 94.32
CA LEU A 213 15.92 38.63 94.37
C LEU A 213 14.52 38.15 94.76
N LEU A 214 14.07 37.00 94.24
CA LEU A 214 12.77 36.43 94.57
C LEU A 214 12.69 35.82 95.98
N GLU A 215 13.81 35.39 96.55
CA GLU A 215 13.91 35.00 97.96
C GLU A 215 13.79 36.22 98.89
N ALA A 216 14.41 37.35 98.53
CA ALA A 216 14.32 38.60 99.27
C ALA A 216 12.98 39.37 99.08
N ALA A 217 12.04 38.81 98.30
CA ALA A 217 10.77 39.44 97.96
C ALA A 217 9.79 39.56 99.14
N GLU A 218 9.93 38.72 100.17
CA GLU A 218 9.24 38.89 101.47
C GLU A 218 10.29 39.32 102.51
N PRO A 219 10.29 40.58 103.00
CA PRO A 219 9.21 41.56 103.04
C PRO A 219 9.19 42.62 101.91
N ALA A 220 10.16 42.64 101.00
CA ALA A 220 10.35 43.74 100.04
C ALA A 220 9.80 43.43 98.62
N LYS A 221 8.53 43.78 98.37
CA LYS A 221 7.85 43.54 97.07
C LYS A 221 8.55 44.13 95.84
N ALA A 222 9.37 45.17 96.02
CA ALA A 222 10.21 45.76 94.99
C ALA A 222 11.18 44.76 94.35
N LYS A 223 11.65 43.76 95.12
CA LYS A 223 12.58 42.75 94.64
C LYS A 223 12.00 41.82 93.58
N VAL A 224 10.66 41.65 93.53
CA VAL A 224 9.99 40.92 92.44
C VAL A 224 10.15 41.65 91.10
N VAL A 225 10.09 42.98 91.13
CA VAL A 225 10.23 43.84 89.94
C VAL A 225 11.67 43.80 89.42
N GLU A 226 12.64 43.87 90.34
CA GLU A 226 14.07 43.77 90.02
C GLU A 226 14.46 42.40 89.42
N ALA A 227 13.76 41.31 89.78
CA ALA A 227 14.03 39.96 89.27
C ALA A 227 13.57 39.75 87.81
N HIS A 228 12.62 40.55 87.33
CA HIS A 228 12.02 40.40 86.01
C HIS A 228 13.02 40.39 84.83
N PRO A 229 13.92 41.39 84.67
CA PRO A 229 14.84 41.42 83.53
C PRO A 229 15.78 40.20 83.50
N PHE A 230 16.21 39.70 84.66
CA PHE A 230 17.06 38.52 84.75
C PHE A 230 16.35 37.25 84.30
N LEU A 231 15.04 37.12 84.59
CA LEU A 231 14.23 36.00 84.11
C LEU A 231 13.98 36.05 82.61
N ILE A 232 13.73 37.24 82.04
CA ILE A 232 13.56 37.41 80.59
C ILE A 232 14.86 37.08 79.86
N GLN A 233 15.99 37.64 80.33
CA GLN A 233 17.31 37.34 79.76
C GLN A 233 17.63 35.84 79.80
N ALA A 234 17.33 35.15 80.91
CA ALA A 234 17.52 33.72 81.02
C ALA A 234 16.64 32.92 80.05
N GLU A 235 15.37 33.32 79.89
CA GLU A 235 14.44 32.68 78.97
C GLU A 235 14.86 32.83 77.51
N ASP A 236 15.26 34.03 77.09
CA ASP A 236 15.71 34.29 75.73
C ASP A 236 16.95 33.47 75.37
N GLU A 237 17.94 33.41 76.27
CA GLU A 237 19.15 32.60 76.08
C GLU A 237 18.82 31.09 76.03
N VAL A 238 17.96 30.59 76.91
CA VAL A 238 17.51 29.18 76.92
C VAL A 238 16.77 28.83 75.62
N ASN A 239 15.87 29.69 75.15
CA ASN A 239 15.11 29.48 73.93
C ASN A 239 16.00 29.54 72.68
N ALA A 240 16.94 30.48 72.63
CA ALA A 240 17.91 30.58 71.53
C ALA A 240 18.76 29.30 71.40
N VAL A 241 19.24 28.76 72.53
CA VAL A 241 19.99 27.50 72.55
C VAL A 241 19.13 26.32 72.11
N ALA A 242 17.89 26.22 72.61
CA ALA A 242 16.97 25.15 72.24
C ALA A 242 16.64 25.17 70.73
N HIS A 243 16.47 26.35 70.14
CA HIS A 243 16.26 26.51 68.70
C HIS A 243 17.49 26.09 67.90
N ALA A 244 18.68 26.56 68.29
CA ALA A 244 19.94 26.21 67.63
C ALA A 244 20.19 24.69 67.65
N LEU A 245 19.94 24.03 68.79
CA LEU A 245 20.10 22.59 68.92
C LEU A 245 19.14 21.81 68.00
N ARG A 246 17.87 22.21 67.91
CA ARG A 246 16.91 21.59 66.97
C ARG A 246 17.33 21.76 65.52
N GLN A 247 17.84 22.95 65.16
CA GLN A 247 18.34 23.22 63.81
C GLN A 247 19.54 22.33 63.47
N VAL A 248 20.51 22.20 64.39
CA VAL A 248 21.69 21.34 64.22
C VAL A 248 21.28 19.87 64.06
N GLN A 249 20.36 19.38 64.90
CA GLN A 249 19.84 18.00 64.80
C GLN A 249 19.11 17.74 63.49
N SER A 250 18.28 18.67 63.05
CA SER A 250 17.60 18.57 61.75
C SER A 250 18.59 18.53 60.59
N GLN A 251 19.59 19.41 60.59
CA GLN A 251 20.64 19.45 59.57
C GLN A 251 21.46 18.16 59.55
N ARG A 252 21.84 17.62 60.72
CA ARG A 252 22.54 16.35 60.84
C ARG A 252 21.74 15.20 60.23
N THR A 253 20.46 15.08 60.54
CA THR A 253 19.59 14.02 60.00
C THR A 253 19.48 14.13 58.48
N SER A 254 19.20 15.31 57.94
CA SER A 254 19.09 15.52 56.49
C SER A 254 20.41 15.21 55.77
N ALA A 255 21.54 15.70 56.28
CA ALA A 255 22.84 15.42 55.69
C ALA A 255 23.21 13.93 55.74
N THR A 256 22.90 13.25 56.85
CA THR A 256 23.15 11.80 56.99
C THR A 256 22.32 10.99 56.00
N GLN A 257 21.02 11.31 55.86
CA GLN A 257 20.14 10.65 54.90
C GLN A 257 20.61 10.87 53.46
N ALA A 258 21.02 12.08 53.11
CA ALA A 258 21.53 12.40 51.78
C ALA A 258 22.81 11.61 51.44
N VAL A 259 23.75 11.50 52.38
CA VAL A 259 24.99 10.72 52.19
C VAL A 259 24.68 9.23 52.04
N ILE A 260 23.78 8.67 52.86
CA ILE A 260 23.37 7.26 52.75
C ILE A 260 22.69 7.00 51.40
N HIS A 261 21.83 7.93 50.95
CA HIS A 261 21.17 7.82 49.66
C HIS A 261 22.20 7.80 48.52
N ALA A 262 23.08 8.80 48.45
CA ALA A 262 24.11 8.88 47.42
C ALA A 262 25.01 7.62 47.42
N ALA A 263 25.40 7.11 48.60
CA ALA A 263 26.19 5.87 48.69
C ALA A 263 25.45 4.64 48.15
N LYS A 264 24.13 4.52 48.43
CA LYS A 264 23.31 3.43 47.87
C LYS A 264 23.18 3.55 46.35
N GLN A 265 22.95 4.76 45.84
CA GLN A 265 22.84 4.98 44.39
C GLN A 265 24.16 4.70 43.68
N LEU A 266 25.30 5.08 44.27
CA LEU A 266 26.62 4.74 43.74
C LEU A 266 26.82 3.21 43.71
N HIS A 267 26.40 2.49 44.75
CA HIS A 267 26.51 1.03 44.76
C HIS A 267 25.68 0.36 43.66
N LEU A 268 24.48 0.88 43.37
CA LEU A 268 23.67 0.41 42.24
C LEU A 268 24.39 0.68 40.91
N LEU A 269 24.91 1.90 40.71
CA LEU A 269 25.71 2.24 39.52
C LEU A 269 26.93 1.31 39.37
N GLU A 270 27.66 1.03 40.46
CA GLU A 270 28.77 0.05 40.51
C GLU A 270 28.31 -1.35 40.09
N GLY A 271 27.14 -1.80 40.56
CA GLY A 271 26.54 -3.08 40.13
C GLY A 271 26.25 -3.13 38.63
N ASP A 272 25.69 -2.06 38.07
CA ASP A 272 25.27 -2.01 36.67
C ASP A 272 26.45 -1.98 35.70
N PHE A 273 27.49 -1.17 35.96
CA PHE A 273 28.65 -1.15 35.07
C PHE A 273 29.56 -2.39 35.25
N THR A 274 29.64 -2.99 36.44
CA THR A 274 30.40 -4.24 36.63
C THR A 274 29.74 -5.44 35.93
N PHE A 275 28.41 -5.43 35.76
CA PHE A 275 27.72 -6.41 34.92
C PHE A 275 28.13 -6.30 33.44
N GLU A 276 28.26 -5.09 32.90
CA GLU A 276 28.76 -4.86 31.54
C GLU A 276 30.23 -5.28 31.39
N GLU A 277 31.10 -4.99 32.38
CA GLU A 277 32.50 -5.45 32.39
C GLU A 277 32.60 -6.97 32.36
N LYS A 278 31.80 -7.68 33.17
CA LYS A 278 31.72 -9.16 33.16
C LYS A 278 31.20 -9.73 31.83
N SER A 279 30.44 -8.93 31.09
CA SER A 279 29.94 -9.29 29.75
C SER A 279 30.97 -9.03 28.65
N GLY A 280 32.21 -8.67 29.00
CA GLY A 280 33.30 -8.44 28.06
C GLY A 280 33.30 -7.07 27.39
N ARG A 281 32.53 -6.11 27.90
CA ARG A 281 32.35 -4.78 27.30
C ARG A 281 32.77 -3.67 28.29
N PRO A 282 34.08 -3.41 28.46
CA PRO A 282 34.57 -2.50 29.49
C PRO A 282 34.04 -1.07 29.30
N LEU A 283 33.92 -0.35 30.43
CA LEU A 283 33.44 1.03 30.51
C LEU A 283 34.39 1.87 31.39
N PRO A 284 35.65 2.08 30.94
CA PRO A 284 36.68 2.73 31.75
C PRO A 284 36.33 4.18 32.12
N THR A 285 35.62 4.91 31.26
CA THR A 285 35.22 6.30 31.53
C THR A 285 34.14 6.35 32.61
N ILE A 286 33.13 5.48 32.54
CA ILE A 286 32.10 5.37 33.58
C ILE A 286 32.71 4.95 34.92
N ASN A 287 33.65 3.98 34.90
CA ASN A 287 34.34 3.54 36.12
C ASN A 287 35.14 4.70 36.76
N ALA A 288 35.90 5.46 35.98
CA ALA A 288 36.64 6.63 36.50
C ALA A 288 35.71 7.70 37.12
N LYS A 289 34.55 7.96 36.50
CA LYS A 289 33.52 8.85 37.07
C LYS A 289 32.97 8.30 38.39
N ALA A 290 32.67 7.01 38.46
CA ALA A 290 32.19 6.36 39.68
C ALA A 290 33.22 6.44 40.82
N GLN A 291 34.51 6.25 40.54
CA GLN A 291 35.58 6.44 41.53
C GLN A 291 35.65 7.88 42.04
N THR A 292 35.55 8.87 41.14
CA THR A 292 35.55 10.29 41.52
C THR A 292 34.38 10.62 42.44
N ILE A 293 33.18 10.11 42.14
CA ILE A 293 31.99 10.26 42.98
C ILE A 293 32.16 9.55 44.33
N LYS A 294 32.81 8.38 44.35
CA LYS A 294 33.12 7.63 45.57
C LYS A 294 33.99 8.43 46.53
N GLU A 295 35.03 9.07 46.00
CA GLU A 295 35.90 9.97 46.76
C GLU A 295 35.12 11.16 47.32
N GLN A 296 34.22 11.76 46.53
CA GLN A 296 33.35 12.85 46.99
C GLN A 296 32.41 12.40 48.12
N ILE A 297 31.82 11.20 48.03
CA ILE A 297 30.96 10.65 49.10
C ILE A 297 31.78 10.37 50.36
N ALA A 298 33.01 9.85 50.23
CA ALA A 298 33.92 9.68 51.36
C ALA A 298 34.25 11.03 52.01
N GLN A 299 34.47 12.08 51.22
CA GLN A 299 34.65 13.43 51.74
C GLN A 299 33.40 13.97 52.47
N CYS A 300 32.20 13.64 51.98
CA CYS A 300 30.94 13.96 52.68
C CYS A 300 30.86 13.28 54.05
N GLN A 301 31.32 12.03 54.16
CA GLN A 301 31.39 11.32 55.44
C GLN A 301 32.34 12.05 56.41
N THR A 302 33.50 12.50 55.94
CA THR A 302 34.42 13.34 56.74
C THR A 302 33.76 14.66 57.17
N TYR A 303 32.94 15.28 56.33
CA TYR A 303 32.17 16.49 56.71
C TYR A 303 31.09 16.20 57.75
N LEU A 304 30.42 15.04 57.69
CA LEU A 304 29.48 14.60 58.73
C LEU A 304 30.18 14.36 60.07
N GLU A 305 31.34 13.71 60.04
CA GLU A 305 32.15 13.41 61.22
C GLU A 305 32.69 14.69 61.88
N SER A 306 33.04 15.70 61.08
CA SER A 306 33.51 17.02 61.54
C SER A 306 32.39 18.03 61.84
N GLY A 307 31.12 17.62 61.78
CA GLY A 307 29.97 18.46 62.14
C GLY A 307 29.61 19.55 61.12
N LYS A 308 30.17 19.52 59.91
CA LYS A 308 29.89 20.47 58.83
C LYS A 308 28.67 20.04 58.01
N TYR A 309 27.52 19.92 58.67
CA TYR A 309 26.30 19.33 58.08
C TYR A 309 25.80 20.04 56.80
N PRO A 310 25.79 21.38 56.69
CA PRO A 310 25.36 22.05 55.45
C PRO A 310 26.26 21.75 54.25
N GLN A 311 27.58 21.62 54.49
CA GLN A 311 28.54 21.25 53.45
C GLN A 311 28.34 19.79 53.03
N ALA A 312 28.22 18.88 54.01
CA ALA A 312 27.92 17.47 53.73
C ALA A 312 26.64 17.29 52.89
N LEU A 313 25.57 18.03 53.21
CA LEU A 313 24.32 17.99 52.45
C LEU A 313 24.49 18.49 51.01
N THR A 314 25.19 19.61 50.82
CA THR A 314 25.41 20.20 49.49
C THR A 314 26.23 19.27 48.60
N PHE A 315 27.33 18.71 49.13
CA PHE A 315 28.17 17.78 48.36
C PHE A 315 27.47 16.44 48.11
N ALA A 316 26.70 15.91 49.07
CA ALA A 316 25.95 14.67 48.89
C ALA A 316 24.87 14.80 47.80
N THR A 317 24.16 15.94 47.75
CA THR A 317 23.17 16.20 46.70
C THR A 317 23.79 16.41 45.32
N GLU A 318 24.99 16.99 45.25
CA GLU A 318 25.73 17.10 43.99
C GLU A 318 26.25 15.74 43.51
N ALA A 319 26.80 14.93 44.42
CA ALA A 319 27.18 13.54 44.12
C ALA A 319 25.98 12.73 43.60
N ASP A 320 24.80 12.86 44.20
CA ASP A 320 23.57 12.20 43.76
C ASP A 320 23.17 12.60 42.33
N LYS A 321 23.29 13.89 41.97
CA LYS A 321 23.07 14.36 40.59
C LYS A 321 24.09 13.79 39.61
N GLN A 322 25.36 13.74 39.98
CA GLN A 322 26.42 13.15 39.16
C GLN A 322 26.21 11.66 38.94
N ILE A 323 25.72 10.93 39.96
CA ILE A 323 25.33 9.53 39.84
C ILE A 323 24.19 9.37 38.83
N ALA A 324 23.11 10.15 38.98
CA ALA A 324 21.96 10.07 38.08
C ALA A 324 22.35 10.37 36.61
N GLN A 325 23.22 11.35 36.39
CA GLN A 325 23.73 11.67 35.06
C GLN A 325 24.61 10.54 34.49
N THR A 326 25.50 9.98 35.30
CA THR A 326 26.37 8.86 34.90
C THR A 326 25.55 7.61 34.59
N HIS A 327 24.50 7.33 35.38
CA HIS A 327 23.59 6.22 35.13
C HIS A 327 22.81 6.39 33.82
N LYS A 328 22.42 7.61 33.47
CA LYS A 328 21.78 7.92 32.17
C LYS A 328 22.73 7.70 30.99
N GLU A 329 24.00 8.07 31.15
CA GLU A 329 25.03 7.81 30.14
C GLU A 329 25.28 6.30 29.96
N LEU A 330 25.40 5.56 31.06
CA LEU A 330 25.51 4.11 31.07
C LEU A 330 24.33 3.45 30.33
N GLN A 331 23.09 3.80 30.70
CA GLN A 331 21.90 3.27 30.03
C GLN A 331 21.90 3.55 28.51
N ALA A 332 22.27 4.78 28.11
CA ALA A 332 22.33 5.13 26.69
C ALA A 332 23.36 4.28 25.92
N ILE A 333 24.51 3.99 26.55
CA ILE A 333 25.54 3.10 25.98
C ILE A 333 25.01 1.67 25.89
N CYS A 334 24.43 1.13 26.98
CA CYS A 334 23.85 -0.22 27.01
C CYS A 334 22.77 -0.40 25.95
N THR A 335 21.81 0.52 25.84
CA THR A 335 20.76 0.45 24.81
C THR A 335 21.33 0.52 23.40
N ALA A 336 22.35 1.35 23.16
CA ALA A 336 23.00 1.43 21.85
C ALA A 336 23.76 0.12 21.52
N ARG A 337 24.46 -0.46 22.50
CA ARG A 337 25.13 -1.75 22.38
C ARG A 337 24.13 -2.88 22.10
N GLU A 338 23.05 -2.98 22.87
CA GLU A 338 21.98 -3.97 22.65
C GLU A 338 21.37 -3.86 21.25
N ARG A 339 21.13 -2.63 20.78
CA ARG A 339 20.67 -2.39 19.40
C ARG A 339 21.67 -2.94 18.38
N ILE A 340 22.96 -2.68 18.55
CA ILE A 340 24.00 -3.19 17.65
C ILE A 340 24.09 -4.71 17.75
N THR A 341 24.08 -5.30 18.95
CA THR A 341 24.09 -6.75 19.15
C THR A 341 22.91 -7.42 18.46
N LYS A 342 21.70 -6.87 18.61
CA LYS A 342 20.50 -7.36 17.94
C LYS A 342 20.63 -7.24 16.43
N LEU A 343 21.11 -6.10 15.92
CA LEU A 343 21.39 -5.93 14.49
C LEU A 343 22.38 -6.99 14.00
N CYS A 344 23.47 -7.26 14.72
CA CYS A 344 24.44 -8.29 14.36
C CYS A 344 23.79 -9.68 14.35
N GLN A 345 23.00 -10.04 15.36
CA GLN A 345 22.30 -11.34 15.44
C GLN A 345 21.30 -11.52 14.30
N ASP A 346 20.47 -10.51 14.02
CA ASP A 346 19.50 -10.53 12.91
C ASP A 346 20.23 -10.64 11.55
N SER A 347 21.37 -9.94 11.43
CA SER A 347 22.23 -9.97 10.24
C SER A 347 22.92 -11.33 10.06
N GLU A 348 23.40 -11.96 11.13
CA GLU A 348 24.01 -13.29 11.12
C GLU A 348 23.00 -14.37 10.77
N LYS A 349 21.80 -14.32 11.36
CA LYS A 349 20.71 -15.24 11.01
C LYS A 349 20.37 -15.13 9.52
N THR A 350 20.24 -13.90 9.03
CA THR A 350 19.96 -13.64 7.60
C THR A 350 21.10 -14.16 6.73
N LEU A 351 22.36 -13.90 7.08
CA LEU A 351 23.52 -14.45 6.36
C LEU A 351 23.54 -15.99 6.36
N GLN A 352 23.13 -16.63 7.46
CA GLN A 352 23.06 -18.09 7.55
C GLN A 352 21.98 -18.66 6.63
N GLU A 353 20.80 -18.03 6.57
CA GLU A 353 19.75 -18.37 5.59
C GLU A 353 20.27 -18.23 4.15
N TYR A 354 21.06 -17.20 3.86
CA TYR A 354 21.67 -17.01 2.53
C TYR A 354 22.76 -18.03 2.22
N ARG A 355 23.61 -18.39 3.19
CA ARG A 355 24.62 -19.45 3.01
C ARG A 355 23.95 -20.81 2.76
N GLN A 356 22.86 -21.11 3.47
CA GLN A 356 22.06 -22.31 3.23
C GLN A 356 21.43 -22.30 1.84
N TRP A 357 20.83 -21.17 1.44
CA TRP A 357 20.30 -21.02 0.08
C TRP A 357 21.39 -21.21 -0.98
N LEU A 358 22.56 -20.57 -0.84
CA LEU A 358 23.71 -20.77 -1.73
C LEU A 358 24.11 -22.25 -1.86
N SER A 359 24.07 -23.01 -0.75
CA SER A 359 24.39 -24.44 -0.77
C SER A 359 23.32 -25.32 -1.44
N SER A 360 22.10 -24.79 -1.59
CA SER A 360 20.98 -25.47 -2.27
C SER A 360 20.91 -25.21 -3.77
N ILE A 361 21.73 -24.27 -4.27
CA ILE A 361 21.74 -23.92 -5.70
C ILE A 361 22.50 -24.99 -6.47
N ASP A 362 21.99 -25.29 -7.67
CA ASP A 362 22.60 -26.25 -8.58
C ASP A 362 24.06 -25.87 -8.89
N GLN A 363 24.92 -26.88 -8.99
CA GLN A 363 26.35 -26.77 -9.27
C GLN A 363 26.65 -26.07 -10.62
N HIS A 364 25.64 -25.99 -11.49
CA HIS A 364 25.70 -25.34 -12.79
C HIS A 364 25.68 -23.80 -12.69
N TYR A 365 25.35 -23.23 -11.52
CA TYR A 365 25.35 -21.78 -11.29
C TYR A 365 26.48 -21.36 -10.34
N ASP A 366 27.26 -20.36 -10.74
CA ASP A 366 28.29 -19.73 -9.91
C ASP A 366 27.86 -18.31 -9.52
N LEU A 367 27.41 -18.18 -8.27
CA LEU A 367 26.89 -16.94 -7.66
C LEU A 367 28.01 -16.04 -7.14
N ASP A 368 28.89 -15.63 -8.04
CA ASP A 368 30.09 -14.83 -7.75
C ASP A 368 29.77 -13.49 -7.07
N LEU A 369 28.79 -12.75 -7.59
CA LEU A 369 28.35 -11.47 -7.03
C LEU A 369 27.70 -11.65 -5.65
N THR A 370 26.81 -12.63 -5.50
CA THR A 370 26.15 -12.87 -4.21
C THR A 370 27.13 -13.34 -3.14
N ARG A 371 28.14 -14.17 -3.47
CA ARG A 371 29.21 -14.54 -2.52
C ARG A 371 30.03 -13.33 -2.07
N ALA A 372 30.43 -12.45 -3.00
CA ALA A 372 31.17 -11.23 -2.66
C ALA A 372 30.36 -10.30 -1.73
N VAL A 373 29.05 -10.18 -1.95
CA VAL A 373 28.16 -9.41 -1.07
C VAL A 373 28.04 -10.04 0.31
N ILE A 374 27.94 -11.38 0.39
CA ILE A 374 27.91 -12.12 1.66
C ILE A 374 29.22 -11.93 2.45
N GLU A 375 30.38 -12.01 1.80
CA GLU A 375 31.68 -11.79 2.44
C GLU A 375 31.82 -10.35 2.95
N LYS A 376 31.47 -9.36 2.12
CA LYS A 376 31.46 -7.95 2.51
C LYS A 376 30.52 -7.70 3.69
N THR A 377 29.37 -8.36 3.69
CA THR A 377 28.39 -8.26 4.78
C THR A 377 28.89 -8.94 6.05
N ALA A 378 29.56 -10.08 5.95
CA ALA A 378 30.19 -10.74 7.10
C ALA A 378 31.30 -9.86 7.70
N ALA A 379 32.13 -9.24 6.86
CA ALA A 379 33.15 -8.28 7.30
C ALA A 379 32.51 -7.04 7.99
N ALA A 380 31.40 -6.53 7.45
CA ALA A 380 30.66 -5.43 8.08
C ALA A 380 30.08 -5.84 9.45
N ILE A 381 29.53 -7.05 9.59
CA ILE A 381 29.06 -7.56 10.89
C ILE A 381 30.21 -7.65 11.89
N ALA A 382 31.37 -8.17 11.48
CA ALA A 382 32.55 -8.24 12.34
C ALA A 382 33.00 -6.83 12.80
N GLU A 383 32.98 -5.84 11.90
CA GLU A 383 33.26 -4.43 12.24
C GLU A 383 32.23 -3.85 13.21
N LEU A 384 30.94 -4.18 13.04
CA LEU A 384 29.88 -3.76 13.96
C LEU A 384 30.01 -4.43 15.34
N GLN A 385 30.37 -5.70 15.39
CA GLN A 385 30.67 -6.41 16.64
C GLN A 385 31.87 -5.78 17.35
N GLN A 386 32.90 -5.35 16.61
CA GLN A 386 34.03 -4.61 17.18
C GLN A 386 33.59 -3.23 17.71
N LYS A 387 32.77 -2.49 16.97
CA LYS A 387 32.21 -1.19 17.41
C LYS A 387 31.29 -1.33 18.62
N ALA A 388 30.59 -2.46 18.80
CA ALA A 388 29.76 -2.72 19.97
C ALA A 388 30.56 -2.74 21.29
N ASN A 389 31.88 -2.92 21.22
CA ASN A 389 32.77 -2.85 22.37
C ASN A 389 33.22 -1.40 22.70
N SER A 390 32.90 -0.43 21.86
CA SER A 390 33.20 0.99 22.13
C SER A 390 32.35 1.53 23.28
N GLU A 391 32.90 2.49 24.01
CA GLU A 391 32.22 3.30 25.04
C GLU A 391 31.69 4.63 24.45
N GLU A 392 32.15 5.01 23.25
CA GLU A 392 31.76 6.27 22.62
C GLU A 392 30.35 6.19 21.99
N LEU A 393 29.38 6.84 22.62
CA LEU A 393 28.00 6.89 22.13
C LEU A 393 27.87 7.44 20.70
N ALA A 394 28.75 8.38 20.30
CA ALA A 394 28.78 8.91 18.95
C ALA A 394 29.10 7.82 17.91
N GLN A 395 30.11 6.98 18.19
CA GLN A 395 30.49 5.85 17.34
C GLN A 395 29.38 4.79 17.29
N LEU A 396 28.76 4.48 18.45
CA LEU A 396 27.65 3.53 18.53
C LEU A 396 26.39 4.01 17.76
N ARG A 397 26.13 5.32 17.73
CA ARG A 397 25.00 5.91 17.00
C ARG A 397 25.19 5.98 15.49
N GLN A 398 26.43 6.08 15.03
CA GLN A 398 26.77 6.14 13.59
C GLN A 398 26.64 4.80 12.88
N VAL A 399 26.37 3.71 13.61
CA VAL A 399 26.11 2.40 13.04
C VAL A 399 24.83 2.45 12.18
N GLN A 400 25.02 2.38 10.86
CA GLN A 400 23.93 2.20 9.91
C GLN A 400 23.49 0.74 9.87
N VAL A 401 22.20 0.54 9.64
CA VAL A 401 21.62 -0.78 9.40
C VAL A 401 22.24 -1.33 8.11
N VAL A 402 22.88 -2.50 8.19
CA VAL A 402 23.30 -3.21 6.98
C VAL A 402 22.04 -3.56 6.21
N SER A 403 21.85 -2.95 5.04
CA SER A 403 20.65 -3.12 4.22
C SER A 403 20.64 -4.50 3.54
N PHE A 404 20.01 -5.47 4.19
CA PHE A 404 19.75 -6.80 3.63
C PHE A 404 18.66 -6.81 2.56
N GLU A 405 17.92 -5.72 2.39
CA GLU A 405 16.97 -5.57 1.28
C GLU A 405 17.67 -5.65 -0.07
N SER A 406 18.90 -5.14 -0.17
CA SER A 406 19.71 -5.26 -1.39
C SER A 406 20.04 -6.71 -1.73
N ILE A 407 20.28 -7.57 -0.74
CA ILE A 407 20.57 -8.99 -0.90
C ILE A 407 19.29 -9.76 -1.24
N LYS A 408 18.16 -9.43 -0.61
CA LYS A 408 16.83 -9.99 -0.95
C LYS A 408 16.43 -9.66 -2.38
N ALA A 409 16.64 -8.42 -2.80
CA ALA A 409 16.40 -7.99 -4.17
C ALA A 409 17.33 -8.70 -5.16
N SER A 410 18.61 -8.87 -4.81
CA SER A 410 19.59 -9.58 -5.65
C SER A 410 19.23 -11.05 -5.83
N ARG A 411 18.86 -11.75 -4.75
CA ARG A 411 18.36 -13.13 -4.80
C ARG A 411 17.15 -13.29 -5.72
N ARG A 412 16.13 -12.43 -5.57
CA ARG A 412 14.94 -12.48 -6.45
C ARG A 412 15.29 -12.25 -7.91
N LYS A 413 16.19 -11.30 -8.19
CA LYS A 413 16.66 -11.05 -9.56
C LYS A 413 17.40 -12.27 -10.12
N PHE A 414 18.27 -12.90 -9.32
CA PHE A 414 18.93 -14.14 -9.71
C PHE A 414 17.91 -15.25 -10.01
N GLU A 415 16.99 -15.54 -9.10
CA GLU A 415 15.97 -16.59 -9.28
C GLU A 415 15.13 -16.37 -10.55
N GLN A 416 14.74 -15.13 -10.84
CA GLN A 416 14.04 -14.77 -12.08
C GLN A 416 14.90 -15.00 -13.32
N ARG A 417 16.19 -14.64 -13.28
CA ARG A 417 17.13 -14.84 -14.40
C ARG A 417 17.40 -16.33 -14.62
N ALA A 418 17.56 -17.10 -13.56
CA ALA A 418 17.74 -18.55 -13.61
C ALA A 418 16.54 -19.23 -14.24
N GLN A 419 15.32 -18.90 -13.79
CA GLN A 419 14.09 -19.40 -14.42
C GLN A 419 13.98 -19.02 -15.90
N THR A 420 14.37 -17.80 -16.26
CA THR A 420 14.36 -17.36 -17.66
C THR A 420 15.35 -18.16 -18.50
N LEU A 421 16.57 -18.38 -18.00
CA LEU A 421 17.60 -19.20 -18.64
C LEU A 421 17.17 -20.65 -18.80
N GLU A 422 16.61 -21.24 -17.74
CA GLU A 422 16.06 -22.61 -17.77
C GLU A 422 14.92 -22.73 -18.79
N GLY A 423 14.07 -21.71 -18.89
CA GLY A 423 13.03 -21.62 -19.91
C GLY A 423 13.61 -21.66 -21.32
N PHE A 424 14.64 -20.85 -21.61
CA PHE A 424 15.31 -20.88 -22.91
C PHE A 424 16.01 -22.21 -23.19
N ILE A 425 16.75 -22.75 -22.22
CA ILE A 425 17.44 -24.04 -22.35
C ILE A 425 16.42 -25.15 -22.66
N HIS A 426 15.30 -25.17 -21.94
CA HIS A 426 14.25 -26.16 -22.14
C HIS A 426 13.58 -26.01 -23.51
N GLN A 427 13.23 -24.79 -23.92
CA GLN A 427 12.64 -24.52 -25.24
C GLN A 427 13.58 -24.92 -26.38
N ILE A 428 14.86 -24.60 -26.29
CA ILE A 428 15.84 -24.98 -27.31
C ILE A 428 16.07 -26.50 -27.35
N ASN A 429 16.10 -27.17 -26.20
CA ASN A 429 16.24 -28.62 -26.14
C ASN A 429 15.00 -29.40 -26.60
N THR A 430 13.82 -28.78 -26.52
CA THR A 430 12.53 -29.38 -26.96
C THR A 430 12.16 -29.03 -28.40
N ALA A 431 12.70 -27.93 -28.95
CA ALA A 431 12.65 -27.64 -30.37
C ALA A 431 13.36 -28.75 -31.17
N THR A 432 12.96 -28.95 -32.43
CA THR A 432 13.61 -29.88 -33.36
C THR A 432 15.14 -29.73 -33.24
N PRO A 433 15.91 -30.83 -33.05
CA PRO A 433 17.33 -30.71 -32.74
C PRO A 433 18.00 -29.75 -33.72
N ILE A 434 18.80 -28.81 -33.24
CA ILE A 434 19.41 -27.77 -34.09
C ILE A 434 20.13 -28.39 -35.30
N ASN A 435 20.73 -29.57 -35.13
CA ASN A 435 21.34 -30.32 -36.22
C ASN A 435 20.33 -30.76 -37.29
N THR A 436 19.13 -31.17 -36.90
CA THR A 436 18.02 -31.50 -37.80
C THR A 436 17.50 -30.24 -38.49
N LEU A 437 17.34 -29.11 -37.78
CA LEU A 437 16.95 -27.83 -38.40
C LEU A 437 18.00 -27.34 -39.42
N LEU A 438 19.29 -27.49 -39.12
CA LEU A 438 20.38 -27.19 -40.03
C LEU A 438 20.36 -28.11 -41.26
N ALA A 439 20.07 -29.40 -41.09
CA ALA A 439 19.94 -30.35 -42.20
C ALA A 439 18.71 -30.08 -43.07
N ASP A 440 17.57 -29.75 -42.46
CA ASP A 440 16.32 -29.43 -43.16
C ASP A 440 16.44 -28.12 -43.94
N SER A 441 17.04 -27.09 -43.33
CA SER A 441 17.33 -25.82 -44.00
C SER A 441 18.35 -25.98 -45.12
N GLU A 442 19.34 -26.86 -44.97
CA GLU A 442 20.31 -27.18 -46.03
C GLU A 442 19.63 -27.90 -47.19
N THR A 443 18.75 -28.85 -46.89
CA THR A 443 17.92 -29.53 -47.89
C THR A 443 17.01 -28.53 -48.62
N ALA A 444 16.39 -27.60 -47.88
CA ALA A 444 15.56 -26.54 -48.46
C ALA A 444 16.40 -25.61 -49.36
N ARG A 445 17.60 -25.22 -48.92
CA ARG A 445 18.57 -24.42 -49.68
C ARG A 445 18.97 -25.11 -50.98
N GLN A 446 19.33 -26.39 -50.94
CA GLN A 446 19.71 -27.18 -52.12
C GLN A 446 18.54 -27.32 -53.10
N LYS A 447 17.33 -27.59 -52.62
CA LYS A 447 16.12 -27.63 -53.45
C LYS A 447 15.83 -26.27 -54.09
N LEU A 448 16.01 -25.18 -53.35
CA LEU A 448 15.85 -23.81 -53.84
C LEU A 448 16.92 -23.45 -54.89
N GLN A 449 18.18 -23.86 -54.69
CA GLN A 449 19.27 -23.68 -55.64
C GLN A 449 19.07 -24.50 -56.93
N ALA A 450 18.40 -25.65 -56.84
CA ALA A 450 18.05 -26.46 -58.00
C ALA A 450 16.87 -25.89 -58.81
N CYS A 451 16.16 -24.88 -58.30
CA CYS A 451 15.09 -24.16 -59.02
C CYS A 451 15.65 -23.10 -59.99
N HIS A 452 14.81 -22.69 -60.94
CA HIS A 452 15.18 -21.89 -62.10
C HIS A 452 15.55 -20.41 -61.81
N HIS A 453 16.42 -19.81 -62.65
CA HIS A 453 17.03 -18.48 -62.45
C HIS A 453 16.05 -17.30 -62.40
N ARG A 454 14.87 -17.34 -63.04
CA ARG A 454 13.87 -16.25 -62.92
C ARG A 454 13.18 -16.20 -61.55
N TYR A 455 13.23 -17.27 -60.77
CA TYR A 455 12.84 -17.20 -59.35
C TYR A 455 13.94 -16.66 -58.46
N HIS A 456 15.07 -16.20 -59.03
CA HIS A 456 16.31 -15.72 -58.40
C HIS A 456 16.20 -15.55 -56.90
N PHE A 457 16.21 -16.69 -56.20
CA PHE A 457 16.23 -16.73 -54.76
C PHE A 457 17.65 -16.51 -54.27
N GLY A 458 18.55 -15.87 -55.06
CA GLY A 458 19.94 -15.64 -54.65
C GLY A 458 19.99 -15.01 -53.27
N THR A 459 19.15 -14.01 -53.05
CA THR A 459 18.94 -13.38 -51.74
C THR A 459 18.36 -14.35 -50.70
N SER A 460 17.43 -15.24 -51.04
CA SER A 460 16.87 -16.21 -50.08
C SER A 460 17.80 -17.40 -49.78
N VAL A 461 18.62 -17.84 -50.74
CA VAL A 461 19.70 -18.83 -50.57
C VAL A 461 20.77 -18.23 -49.67
N GLU A 462 21.22 -17.01 -49.95
CA GLU A 462 22.17 -16.26 -49.13
C GLU A 462 21.62 -15.97 -47.74
N GLN A 463 20.31 -15.67 -47.60
CA GLN A 463 19.65 -15.51 -46.31
C GLN A 463 19.60 -16.81 -45.52
N ILE A 464 19.28 -17.95 -46.16
CA ILE A 464 19.32 -19.25 -45.48
C ILE A 464 20.75 -19.61 -45.09
N GLU A 465 21.72 -19.45 -45.99
CA GLU A 465 23.13 -19.71 -45.70
C GLU A 465 23.66 -18.79 -44.58
N GLY A 466 23.29 -17.51 -44.62
CA GLY A 466 23.61 -16.52 -43.59
C GLY A 466 23.00 -16.90 -42.25
N ALA A 467 21.71 -17.21 -42.20
CA ALA A 467 21.02 -17.65 -40.99
C ALA A 467 21.58 -18.98 -40.45
N GLN A 468 21.97 -19.92 -41.31
CA GLN A 468 22.65 -21.16 -40.91
C GLN A 468 24.02 -20.89 -40.29
N LYS A 469 24.81 -19.99 -40.88
CA LYS A 469 26.13 -19.60 -40.33
C LYS A 469 25.96 -18.89 -38.99
N GLN A 470 25.01 -17.95 -38.90
CA GLN A 470 24.74 -17.21 -37.68
C GLN A 470 24.24 -18.14 -36.57
N LEU A 471 23.27 -19.01 -36.85
CA LEU A 471 22.80 -20.01 -35.90
C LEU A 471 23.93 -20.95 -35.43
N LYS A 472 24.86 -21.34 -36.31
CA LYS A 472 26.03 -22.16 -35.92
C LYS A 472 26.98 -21.42 -35.00
N ILE A 473 27.24 -20.13 -35.25
CA ILE A 473 28.09 -19.28 -34.41
C ILE A 473 27.43 -19.13 -33.04
N ASP A 474 26.19 -18.66 -33.00
CA ASP A 474 25.46 -18.37 -31.77
C ASP A 474 25.21 -19.65 -30.95
N TRP A 475 24.92 -20.77 -31.61
CA TRP A 475 24.80 -22.07 -30.94
C TRP A 475 26.12 -22.55 -30.35
N ALA A 476 27.25 -22.39 -31.05
CA ALA A 476 28.56 -22.80 -30.54
C ALA A 476 28.98 -22.00 -29.30
N GLU A 477 28.59 -20.73 -29.22
CA GLU A 477 28.83 -19.90 -28.04
C GLU A 477 28.04 -20.37 -26.82
N VAL A 478 26.83 -20.88 -27.02
CA VAL A 478 25.92 -21.27 -25.93
C VAL A 478 26.08 -22.75 -25.53
N ALA A 479 26.32 -23.65 -26.49
CA ALA A 479 26.40 -25.09 -26.26
C ALA A 479 27.60 -25.55 -25.40
N ASN A 480 28.64 -24.72 -25.29
CA ASN A 480 29.84 -25.02 -24.51
C ASN A 480 29.79 -24.52 -23.07
N ILE A 481 28.70 -23.87 -22.66
CA ILE A 481 28.60 -23.25 -21.33
C ILE A 481 28.21 -24.32 -20.31
N LYS A 482 29.20 -24.73 -19.51
CA LYS A 482 29.02 -25.72 -18.43
C LYS A 482 28.64 -25.10 -17.08
N VAL A 483 29.07 -23.85 -16.84
CA VAL A 483 28.81 -23.11 -15.60
C VAL A 483 28.35 -21.70 -15.95
N ILE A 484 27.19 -21.32 -15.42
CA ILE A 484 26.56 -20.02 -15.60
C ILE A 484 26.96 -19.12 -14.42
N LYS A 485 27.77 -18.10 -14.68
CA LYS A 485 28.12 -17.09 -13.67
C LYS A 485 27.02 -16.05 -13.52
N GLU A 486 26.68 -15.68 -12.28
CA GLU A 486 25.67 -14.64 -11.97
C GLU A 486 25.98 -13.32 -12.68
N SER A 487 27.24 -12.90 -12.66
CA SER A 487 27.73 -11.72 -13.38
C SER A 487 27.50 -11.74 -14.89
N ASN A 488 27.35 -12.92 -15.49
CA ASN A 488 27.19 -13.11 -16.94
C ASN A 488 25.76 -13.54 -17.34
N MET A 489 24.84 -13.72 -16.39
CA MET A 489 23.50 -14.25 -16.68
C MET A 489 22.71 -13.37 -17.65
N ASP A 490 22.77 -12.04 -17.51
CA ASP A 490 22.03 -11.14 -18.41
C ASP A 490 22.56 -11.24 -19.86
N ALA A 491 23.88 -11.31 -20.04
CA ALA A 491 24.48 -11.49 -21.36
C ALA A 491 24.16 -12.88 -21.94
N LEU A 492 24.12 -13.91 -21.09
CA LEU A 492 23.69 -15.26 -21.44
C LEU A 492 22.23 -15.31 -21.90
N ILE A 493 21.31 -14.68 -21.16
CA ILE A 493 19.90 -14.53 -21.54
C ILE A 493 19.78 -13.90 -22.93
N VAL A 494 20.54 -12.83 -23.20
CA VAL A 494 20.57 -12.18 -24.52
C VAL A 494 21.05 -13.14 -25.61
N ARG A 495 22.11 -13.91 -25.35
CA ARG A 495 22.64 -14.90 -26.32
C ARG A 495 21.65 -16.03 -26.59
N PHE A 496 21.03 -16.58 -25.55
CA PHE A 496 19.99 -17.61 -25.69
C PHE A 496 18.79 -17.08 -26.50
N LYS A 497 18.38 -15.83 -26.27
CA LYS A 497 17.34 -15.17 -27.05
C LYS A 497 17.74 -14.93 -28.52
N MET A 498 19.02 -14.62 -28.78
CA MET A 498 19.54 -14.56 -30.15
C MET A 498 19.43 -15.92 -30.84
N VAL A 499 19.85 -17.01 -30.19
CA VAL A 499 19.69 -18.38 -30.72
C VAL A 499 18.22 -18.71 -31.00
N GLU A 500 17.30 -18.38 -30.10
CA GLU A 500 15.87 -18.58 -30.33
C GLU A 500 15.37 -17.82 -31.57
N ASN A 501 15.75 -16.54 -31.69
CA ASN A 501 15.40 -15.72 -32.85
C ASN A 501 15.97 -16.31 -34.15
N GLU A 502 17.22 -16.80 -34.13
CA GLU A 502 17.84 -17.43 -35.30
C GLU A 502 17.17 -18.77 -35.66
N ILE A 503 16.75 -19.57 -34.67
CA ILE A 503 15.94 -20.78 -34.90
C ILE A 503 14.62 -20.41 -35.59
N GLN A 504 13.91 -19.40 -35.07
CA GLN A 504 12.64 -18.94 -35.65
C GLN A 504 12.83 -18.37 -37.07
N SER A 505 13.88 -17.58 -37.27
CA SER A 505 14.26 -17.01 -38.56
C SER A 505 14.56 -18.11 -39.58
N LEU A 506 15.45 -19.05 -39.25
CA LEU A 506 15.84 -20.15 -40.13
C LEU A 506 14.66 -21.08 -40.44
N THR A 507 13.80 -21.34 -39.46
CA THR A 507 12.56 -22.11 -39.66
C THR A 507 11.64 -21.41 -40.67
N THR A 508 11.48 -20.10 -40.53
CA THR A 508 10.62 -19.30 -41.41
C THR A 508 11.18 -19.25 -42.83
N LEU A 509 12.48 -18.99 -42.97
CA LEU A 509 13.18 -18.99 -44.25
C LEU A 509 13.10 -20.36 -44.94
N SER A 510 13.28 -21.46 -44.20
CA SER A 510 13.19 -22.82 -44.74
C SER A 510 11.78 -23.16 -45.21
N LYS A 511 10.74 -22.77 -44.46
CA LYS A 511 9.34 -22.94 -44.88
C LYS A 511 9.00 -22.12 -46.12
N ASN A 512 9.47 -20.88 -46.19
CA ASN A 512 9.26 -20.02 -47.37
C ASN A 512 9.99 -20.58 -48.59
N ALA A 513 11.20 -21.10 -48.42
CA ALA A 513 11.94 -21.79 -49.47
C ALA A 513 11.19 -23.01 -49.99
N ALA A 514 10.68 -23.88 -49.11
CA ALA A 514 9.88 -25.04 -49.50
C ALA A 514 8.64 -24.63 -50.34
N ARG A 515 7.92 -23.59 -49.92
CA ARG A 515 6.78 -23.02 -50.67
C ARG A 515 7.20 -22.47 -52.04
N GLY A 516 8.36 -21.80 -52.11
CA GLY A 516 8.93 -21.29 -53.35
C GLY A 516 9.24 -22.42 -54.35
N VAL A 517 9.84 -23.51 -53.87
CA VAL A 517 10.10 -24.73 -54.66
C VAL A 517 8.79 -25.34 -55.18
N GLU A 518 7.78 -25.50 -54.32
CA GLU A 518 6.47 -26.03 -54.73
C GLU A 518 5.77 -25.16 -55.77
N SER A 519 5.91 -23.83 -55.68
CA SER A 519 5.35 -22.91 -56.68
C SER A 519 6.05 -23.09 -58.03
N ALA A 520 7.38 -23.13 -58.05
CA ALA A 520 8.15 -23.33 -59.28
C ALA A 520 7.86 -24.70 -59.94
N GLN A 521 7.66 -25.75 -59.14
CA GLN A 521 7.24 -27.06 -59.64
C GLN A 521 5.84 -27.04 -60.26
N ARG A 522 4.90 -26.31 -59.64
CA ARG A 522 3.55 -26.12 -60.18
C ARG A 522 3.57 -25.34 -61.50
N ASP A 523 4.38 -24.30 -61.59
CA ASP A 523 4.50 -23.49 -62.80
C ASP A 523 5.15 -24.27 -63.96
N LEU A 524 6.16 -25.10 -63.67
CA LEU A 524 6.72 -26.06 -64.63
C LEU A 524 5.64 -27.03 -65.14
N ALA A 525 4.91 -27.67 -64.23
CA ALA A 525 3.84 -28.61 -64.59
C ALA A 525 2.74 -27.92 -65.42
N ARG A 526 2.45 -26.65 -65.15
CA ARG A 526 1.50 -25.85 -65.92
C ARG A 526 2.00 -25.55 -67.32
N ALA A 527 3.25 -25.09 -67.46
CA ALA A 527 3.86 -24.81 -68.76
C ALA A 527 3.95 -26.08 -69.63
N GLN A 528 4.29 -27.22 -69.03
CA GLN A 528 4.31 -28.52 -69.71
C GLN A 528 2.93 -28.90 -70.23
N ARG A 529 1.88 -28.79 -69.40
CA ARG A 529 0.51 -29.08 -69.83
C ARG A 529 0.03 -28.16 -70.93
N GLU A 530 0.33 -26.86 -70.85
CA GLU A 530 -0.10 -25.88 -71.86
C GLU A 530 0.62 -26.11 -73.19
N LEU A 531 1.91 -26.48 -73.17
CA LEU A 531 2.66 -26.88 -74.36
C LEU A 531 2.08 -28.16 -74.96
N GLU A 532 1.85 -29.19 -74.14
CA GLU A 532 1.24 -30.46 -74.56
C GLU A 532 -0.17 -30.25 -75.13
N THR A 533 -0.96 -29.34 -74.54
CA THR A 533 -2.29 -28.96 -75.05
C THR A 533 -2.19 -28.28 -76.41
N LEU A 534 -1.20 -27.40 -76.60
CA LEU A 534 -0.96 -26.77 -77.88
C LEU A 534 -0.50 -27.79 -78.94
N GLU A 535 0.46 -28.65 -78.60
CA GLU A 535 1.00 -29.68 -79.51
C GLU A 535 -0.06 -30.69 -79.96
N ASN A 536 -0.96 -31.08 -79.06
CA ASN A 536 -2.06 -32.00 -79.35
C ASN A 536 -3.32 -31.29 -79.89
N SER A 537 -3.29 -29.98 -80.05
CA SER A 537 -4.42 -29.22 -80.59
C SER A 537 -4.57 -29.47 -82.09
N PRO A 538 -5.80 -29.62 -82.62
CA PRO A 538 -6.04 -29.67 -84.06
C PRO A 538 -5.48 -28.43 -84.79
N LEU A 539 -5.35 -27.29 -84.07
CA LEU A 539 -4.71 -26.09 -84.60
C LEU A 539 -3.26 -26.33 -85.05
N MET A 540 -2.50 -27.20 -84.40
CA MET A 540 -1.11 -27.51 -84.80
C MET A 540 -1.05 -28.37 -86.07
N ALA A 541 -2.01 -29.28 -86.25
CA ALA A 541 -2.14 -30.05 -87.48
C ALA A 541 -2.53 -29.14 -88.65
N ASP A 542 -3.49 -28.24 -88.43
CA ASP A 542 -3.95 -27.27 -89.43
C ASP A 542 -2.86 -26.24 -89.77
N LEU A 543 -2.06 -25.80 -88.79
CA LEU A 543 -0.91 -24.93 -89.02
C LEU A 543 0.19 -25.63 -89.84
N SER A 544 0.43 -26.92 -89.57
CA SER A 544 1.38 -27.73 -90.34
C SER A 544 0.90 -27.91 -91.79
N ALA A 545 -0.40 -28.17 -91.97
CA ALA A 545 -1.01 -28.22 -93.30
C ALA A 545 -0.93 -26.86 -94.04
N ALA A 546 -1.17 -25.74 -93.35
CA ALA A 546 -1.02 -24.40 -93.92
C ALA A 546 0.45 -24.10 -94.30
N ALA A 547 1.43 -24.61 -93.55
CA ALA A 547 2.86 -24.49 -93.87
C ALA A 547 3.27 -25.27 -95.13
N GLU A 548 2.61 -26.38 -95.44
CA GLU A 548 2.91 -27.26 -96.57
C GLU A 548 2.08 -26.95 -97.82
N HIS A 549 0.84 -26.51 -97.64
CA HIS A 549 -0.17 -26.42 -98.71
C HIS A 549 -0.91 -25.07 -98.76
N GLY A 550 -0.55 -24.12 -97.88
CA GLY A 550 -1.07 -22.76 -97.92
C GLY A 550 -0.54 -21.95 -99.11
N ASP A 551 -1.17 -20.80 -99.35
CA ASP A 551 -0.58 -19.78 -100.21
C ASP A 551 0.75 -19.28 -99.63
N ALA A 552 1.57 -18.62 -100.45
CA ALA A 552 2.95 -18.29 -100.09
C ALA A 552 3.06 -17.53 -98.75
N ASP A 553 2.11 -16.63 -98.47
CA ASP A 553 2.08 -15.83 -97.24
C ASP A 553 1.63 -16.64 -96.03
N ASN A 554 0.56 -17.46 -96.12
CA ASN A 554 0.15 -18.31 -94.99
C ASN A 554 1.16 -19.42 -94.73
N ALA A 555 1.81 -19.95 -95.76
CA ALA A 555 2.86 -20.96 -95.62
C ALA A 555 4.11 -20.40 -94.93
N ALA A 556 4.53 -19.18 -95.25
CA ALA A 556 5.65 -18.51 -94.59
C ALA A 556 5.33 -18.18 -93.12
N ASN A 557 4.15 -17.62 -92.84
CA ASN A 557 3.74 -17.28 -91.48
C ASN A 557 3.52 -18.53 -90.60
N ALA A 558 2.96 -19.60 -91.16
CA ALA A 558 2.81 -20.87 -90.46
C ALA A 558 4.17 -21.51 -90.11
N LYS A 559 5.18 -21.43 -90.99
CA LYS A 559 6.54 -21.89 -90.69
C LYS A 559 7.20 -21.06 -89.59
N THR A 560 7.00 -19.75 -89.57
CA THR A 560 7.51 -18.88 -88.48
C THR A 560 6.88 -19.26 -87.14
N LEU A 561 5.56 -19.49 -87.09
CA LEU A 561 4.89 -19.91 -85.87
C LEU A 561 5.31 -21.32 -85.42
N LEU A 562 5.50 -22.28 -86.34
CA LEU A 562 6.05 -23.60 -86.01
C LEU A 562 7.46 -23.48 -85.43
N THR A 563 8.28 -22.56 -85.94
CA THR A 563 9.60 -22.26 -85.40
C THR A 563 9.50 -21.66 -83.99
N ALA A 564 8.53 -20.78 -83.74
CA ALA A 564 8.29 -20.21 -82.41
C ALA A 564 7.76 -21.24 -81.39
N VAL A 565 6.92 -22.19 -81.82
CA VAL A 565 6.49 -23.33 -80.98
C VAL A 565 7.68 -24.21 -80.63
N ASN A 566 8.55 -24.52 -81.60
CA ASN A 566 9.77 -25.27 -81.34
C ASN A 566 10.74 -24.50 -80.42
N ALA A 567 10.80 -23.16 -80.55
CA ALA A 567 11.55 -22.31 -79.62
C ALA A 567 10.98 -22.37 -78.20
N CYS A 568 9.65 -22.40 -78.03
CA CYS A 568 9.00 -22.63 -76.73
C CYS A 568 9.32 -24.02 -76.15
N ARG A 569 9.32 -25.06 -76.99
CA ARG A 569 9.71 -26.43 -76.60
C ARG A 569 11.16 -26.49 -76.14
N GLU A 570 12.07 -25.89 -76.88
CA GLU A 570 13.47 -25.77 -76.49
C GLU A 570 13.66 -24.95 -75.22
N ALA A 571 12.92 -23.83 -75.08
CA ALA A 571 12.97 -23.00 -73.89
C ALA A 571 12.49 -23.76 -72.65
N LEU A 572 11.45 -24.60 -72.78
CA LEU A 572 10.96 -25.45 -71.70
C LEU A 572 12.00 -26.54 -71.32
N ASN A 573 12.65 -27.15 -72.31
CA ASN A 573 13.71 -28.15 -72.09
C ASN A 573 14.99 -27.56 -71.50
N LYS A 574 15.35 -26.34 -71.90
CA LYS A 574 16.47 -25.58 -71.34
C LYS A 574 16.19 -25.06 -69.93
N ARG A 575 15.00 -25.35 -69.39
CA ARG A 575 14.46 -24.77 -68.14
C ARG A 575 14.60 -23.27 -68.26
N SER A 576 13.75 -22.63 -69.06
CA SER A 576 13.64 -21.18 -69.14
C SER A 576 12.42 -20.74 -68.34
N ASP A 577 11.99 -19.49 -68.44
CA ASP A 577 10.89 -19.05 -67.58
C ASP A 577 9.54 -19.69 -67.89
N TYR A 578 9.05 -20.53 -66.99
CA TYR A 578 7.81 -21.28 -67.17
C TYR A 578 6.56 -20.39 -67.29
N SER A 579 6.52 -19.23 -66.63
CA SER A 579 5.37 -18.32 -66.69
C SER A 579 5.32 -17.51 -68.00
N ALA A 580 6.48 -17.05 -68.50
CA ALA A 580 6.60 -16.43 -69.81
C ALA A 580 6.38 -17.46 -70.91
N ILE A 581 6.95 -18.67 -70.81
CA ILE A 581 6.69 -19.75 -71.76
C ILE A 581 5.19 -20.06 -71.80
N THR A 582 4.51 -20.16 -70.66
CA THR A 582 3.05 -20.36 -70.63
C THR A 582 2.29 -19.23 -71.33
N SER A 583 2.73 -17.98 -71.12
CA SER A 583 2.10 -16.80 -71.75
C SER A 583 2.37 -16.75 -73.25
N GLU A 584 3.58 -17.14 -73.67
CA GLU A 584 4.03 -17.20 -75.05
C GLU A 584 3.32 -18.32 -75.80
N ILE A 585 3.16 -19.51 -75.21
CA ILE A 585 2.32 -20.60 -75.73
C ILE A 585 0.89 -20.14 -75.96
N LYS A 586 0.31 -19.36 -75.03
CA LYS A 586 -1.04 -18.79 -75.20
C LYS A 586 -1.09 -17.69 -76.27
N GLY A 587 -0.03 -16.89 -76.39
CA GLY A 587 0.14 -15.93 -77.48
C GLY A 587 0.15 -16.64 -78.83
N LEU A 588 0.96 -17.69 -78.96
CA LEU A 588 1.07 -18.52 -80.15
C LEU A 588 -0.26 -19.18 -80.52
N GLN A 589 -1.02 -19.70 -79.54
CA GLN A 589 -2.38 -20.21 -79.80
C GLN A 589 -3.30 -19.15 -80.44
N ASN A 590 -3.21 -17.90 -79.99
CA ASN A 590 -4.02 -16.81 -80.54
C ASN A 590 -3.53 -16.37 -81.93
N GLU A 591 -2.22 -16.39 -82.18
CA GLU A 591 -1.61 -16.03 -83.46
C GLU A 591 -1.82 -17.09 -84.55
N MET A 592 -1.94 -18.37 -84.18
CA MET A 592 -2.26 -19.47 -85.11
C MET A 592 -3.66 -19.36 -85.71
N ARG A 593 -4.63 -18.91 -84.91
CA ARG A 593 -6.05 -18.88 -85.28
C ARG A 593 -6.38 -18.05 -86.53
N PRO A 594 -5.90 -16.81 -86.70
CA PRO A 594 -6.17 -16.03 -87.91
C PRO A 594 -5.54 -16.62 -89.17
N ILE A 595 -4.37 -17.26 -89.08
CA ILE A 595 -3.72 -17.91 -90.23
C ILE A 595 -4.51 -19.16 -90.65
N ILE A 596 -4.97 -19.96 -89.69
CA ILE A 596 -5.83 -21.14 -89.95
C ILE A 596 -7.19 -20.71 -90.51
N ASN A 597 -7.78 -19.63 -90.00
CA ASN A 597 -9.02 -19.07 -90.53
C ASN A 597 -8.85 -18.52 -91.95
N SER A 598 -7.71 -17.87 -92.24
CA SER A 598 -7.38 -17.40 -93.58
C SER A 598 -7.15 -18.56 -94.55
N HIS A 599 -6.43 -19.60 -94.13
CA HIS A 599 -6.19 -20.80 -94.92
C HIS A 599 -7.51 -21.55 -95.19
N SER A 600 -8.36 -21.75 -94.19
CA SER A 600 -9.67 -22.40 -94.37
C SER A 600 -10.64 -21.56 -95.21
N ALA A 601 -10.61 -20.23 -95.11
CA ALA A 601 -11.36 -19.35 -96.00
C ALA A 601 -10.87 -19.45 -97.44
N HIS A 602 -9.56 -19.50 -97.66
CA HIS A 602 -8.96 -19.71 -98.98
C HIS A 602 -9.34 -21.08 -99.55
N VAL A 603 -9.24 -22.15 -98.77
CA VAL A 603 -9.67 -23.51 -99.15
C VAL A 603 -11.17 -23.53 -99.46
N LYS A 604 -12.00 -22.82 -98.70
CA LYS A 604 -13.46 -22.69 -98.95
C LYS A 604 -13.77 -21.86 -100.19
N GLU A 605 -13.00 -20.81 -100.47
CA GLU A 605 -13.12 -20.01 -101.69
C GLU A 605 -12.78 -20.86 -102.91
N VAL A 606 -11.66 -21.59 -102.87
CA VAL A 606 -11.26 -22.56 -103.91
C VAL A 606 -12.32 -23.65 -104.07
N ARG A 607 -12.85 -24.19 -102.96
CA ARG A 607 -13.95 -25.18 -102.98
C ARG A 607 -15.22 -24.61 -103.61
N ASN A 608 -15.63 -23.40 -103.26
CA ASN A 608 -16.79 -22.73 -103.85
C ASN A 608 -16.59 -22.42 -105.34
N ARG A 609 -15.37 -22.07 -105.74
CA ARG A 609 -14.97 -21.88 -107.14
C ARG A 609 -15.09 -23.20 -107.92
N ASN A 610 -14.64 -24.30 -107.32
CA ASN A 610 -14.77 -25.64 -107.89
C ASN A 610 -16.23 -26.13 -107.94
N VAL A 611 -17.07 -25.80 -106.95
CA VAL A 611 -18.51 -26.09 -106.96
C VAL A 611 -19.24 -25.31 -108.06
N LYS A 612 -18.91 -24.03 -108.27
CA LYS A 612 -19.44 -23.25 -109.41
C LYS A 612 -19.04 -23.85 -110.74
N LEU A 613 -17.77 -24.25 -110.88
CA LEU A 613 -17.27 -24.97 -112.06
C LEU A 613 -18.00 -26.32 -112.26
N ALA A 614 -18.34 -27.04 -111.19
CA ALA A 614 -19.10 -28.29 -111.25
C ALA A 614 -20.57 -28.07 -111.70
N GLN A 615 -21.21 -27.00 -111.24
CA GLN A 615 -22.56 -26.61 -111.68
C GLN A 615 -22.58 -26.19 -113.15
N GLU A 616 -21.59 -25.43 -113.62
CA GLU A 616 -21.41 -25.10 -115.05
C GLU A 616 -21.22 -26.36 -115.90
N VAL A 617 -20.48 -27.36 -115.40
CA VAL A 617 -20.28 -28.65 -116.08
C VAL A 617 -21.58 -29.46 -116.15
N MET A 618 -22.44 -29.43 -115.13
CA MET A 618 -23.76 -30.07 -115.17
C MET A 618 -24.69 -29.41 -116.20
N THR A 619 -24.67 -28.08 -116.31
CA THR A 619 -25.49 -27.36 -117.31
C THR A 619 -25.03 -27.67 -118.73
N ILE A 620 -23.72 -27.81 -118.95
CA ILE A 620 -23.14 -28.22 -120.23
C ILE A 620 -23.51 -29.69 -120.55
N HIS A 621 -23.57 -30.55 -119.53
CA HIS A 621 -23.93 -31.96 -119.71
C HIS A 621 -25.40 -32.16 -120.13
N GLU A 622 -26.35 -31.41 -119.55
CA GLU A 622 -27.76 -31.42 -119.97
C GLU A 622 -27.98 -30.86 -121.38
N GLN A 623 -27.16 -29.89 -121.81
CA GLN A 623 -27.19 -29.38 -123.18
C GLN A 623 -26.65 -30.39 -124.21
N LEU A 624 -25.67 -31.21 -123.83
CA LEU A 624 -25.06 -32.21 -124.71
C LEU A 624 -25.93 -33.46 -124.94
N THR A 625 -26.74 -33.87 -123.96
CA THR A 625 -27.66 -35.02 -124.11
C THR A 625 -28.85 -34.72 -125.03
N HIS A 626 -29.24 -33.45 -125.20
CA HIS A 626 -30.25 -33.05 -126.17
C HIS A 626 -29.77 -33.07 -127.63
N ILE A 627 -28.45 -32.97 -127.87
CA ILE A 627 -27.87 -32.89 -129.22
C ILE A 627 -27.60 -34.28 -129.84
N GLN A 628 -27.46 -35.33 -129.01
CA GLN A 628 -27.20 -36.70 -129.48
C GLN A 628 -28.41 -37.41 -130.12
N GLY A 629 -29.63 -36.87 -130.03
CA GLY A 629 -30.82 -37.45 -130.67
C GLY A 629 -30.94 -37.17 -132.18
N ASP A 630 -30.36 -36.06 -132.67
CA ASP A 630 -30.74 -35.48 -133.98
C ASP A 630 -29.67 -35.57 -135.10
N THR A 631 -28.46 -36.07 -134.84
CA THR A 631 -27.35 -35.93 -135.82
C THR A 631 -26.64 -37.25 -136.18
N ALA A 632 -27.43 -38.31 -136.41
CA ALA A 632 -27.02 -39.52 -137.12
C ALA A 632 -26.78 -39.32 -138.64
N ILE A 633 -26.68 -38.08 -139.14
CA ILE A 633 -26.39 -37.75 -140.54
C ILE A 633 -25.08 -36.96 -140.58
N ASN A 634 -24.02 -37.59 -141.13
CA ASN A 634 -22.63 -37.12 -141.37
C ASN A 634 -21.51 -37.77 -140.55
N PHE A 635 -21.64 -39.05 -140.23
CA PHE A 635 -20.55 -39.88 -139.70
C PHE A 635 -19.53 -40.36 -140.78
N THR A 636 -19.79 -40.14 -142.07
CA THR A 636 -19.12 -40.91 -143.15
C THR A 636 -18.06 -40.19 -143.98
N ALA A 637 -17.65 -38.95 -143.66
CA ALA A 637 -16.70 -38.21 -144.51
C ALA A 637 -15.28 -38.01 -143.95
N ARG A 638 -14.94 -38.44 -142.73
CA ARG A 638 -13.59 -38.19 -142.16
C ARG A 638 -13.00 -39.36 -141.38
N VAL A 639 -13.19 -40.57 -141.88
CA VAL A 639 -12.38 -41.74 -141.52
C VAL A 639 -11.34 -41.96 -142.61
N ALA A 640 -10.15 -41.37 -142.48
CA ALA A 640 -8.99 -41.70 -143.32
C ALA A 640 -7.66 -41.31 -142.66
N ALA A 641 -7.19 -42.13 -141.70
CA ALA A 641 -5.77 -42.52 -141.50
C ALA A 641 -5.57 -43.18 -140.11
N PRO A 642 -4.73 -44.23 -139.98
CA PRO A 642 -4.44 -44.88 -138.70
C PRO A 642 -3.22 -44.31 -137.95
N ILE A 643 -3.39 -44.16 -136.63
CA ILE A 643 -2.50 -44.51 -135.49
C ILE A 643 -1.17 -43.73 -135.25
N GLN A 644 -1.17 -42.95 -134.15
CA GLN A 644 -0.07 -42.41 -133.30
C GLN A 644 0.73 -41.19 -133.85
N SER A 645 0.89 -40.05 -133.16
CA SER A 645 1.05 -39.79 -131.71
C SER A 645 0.21 -38.59 -131.18
N ILE A 646 -0.25 -38.71 -129.94
CA ILE A 646 -1.29 -37.87 -129.30
C ILE A 646 -0.80 -36.46 -128.88
N ASN A 647 0.51 -36.19 -128.89
CA ASN A 647 1.05 -34.91 -128.41
C ASN A 647 0.94 -33.76 -129.43
N GLU A 648 0.75 -34.06 -130.72
CA GLU A 648 0.61 -33.04 -131.76
C GLU A 648 -0.86 -32.64 -132.02
N TRP A 649 -1.83 -33.42 -131.52
CA TRP A 649 -3.27 -33.10 -131.62
C TRP A 649 -3.75 -32.06 -130.60
N ARG A 650 -3.03 -31.88 -129.50
CA ARG A 650 -3.36 -30.89 -128.45
C ARG A 650 -3.12 -29.45 -128.90
N LEU A 651 -2.24 -29.25 -129.89
CA LEU A 651 -1.93 -27.92 -130.45
C LEU A 651 -2.92 -27.48 -131.56
N ALA A 652 -3.83 -28.36 -132.00
CA ALA A 652 -4.90 -28.04 -132.95
C ALA A 652 -6.32 -28.06 -132.33
N SER A 653 -6.45 -28.25 -131.02
CA SER A 653 -7.76 -28.28 -130.33
C SER A 653 -8.36 -26.89 -130.04
N VAL A 654 -7.80 -25.83 -130.62
CA VAL A 654 -8.31 -24.45 -130.45
C VAL A 654 -9.51 -24.16 -131.37
N GLN A 655 -9.83 -25.02 -132.35
CA GLN A 655 -10.97 -24.79 -133.24
C GLN A 655 -11.68 -26.07 -133.67
N LEU A 656 -12.40 -26.76 -132.77
CA LEU A 656 -13.45 -27.70 -133.21
C LEU A 656 -14.71 -27.63 -132.34
N PRO A 657 -15.92 -27.76 -132.93
CA PRO A 657 -17.20 -27.42 -132.28
C PRO A 657 -17.71 -28.48 -131.30
N LYS A 658 -18.64 -28.06 -130.43
CA LYS A 658 -19.07 -28.70 -129.17
C LYS A 658 -19.64 -30.14 -129.25
N ASP A 659 -20.01 -30.65 -130.42
CA ASP A 659 -20.91 -31.83 -130.50
C ASP A 659 -20.22 -33.15 -130.92
N SER A 660 -18.95 -33.34 -130.56
CA SER A 660 -18.18 -34.56 -130.89
C SER A 660 -18.37 -35.70 -129.86
N PRO A 661 -18.49 -36.99 -130.30
CA PRO A 661 -18.62 -38.17 -129.42
C PRO A 661 -17.51 -38.35 -128.36
N ARG A 662 -16.31 -37.79 -128.58
CA ARG A 662 -15.22 -37.80 -127.57
C ARG A 662 -15.54 -36.93 -126.35
N HIS A 663 -16.38 -35.90 -126.49
CA HIS A 663 -16.77 -35.05 -125.37
C HIS A 663 -17.79 -35.74 -124.46
N LEU A 664 -18.66 -36.59 -125.04
CA LEU A 664 -19.68 -37.34 -124.30
C LEU A 664 -19.12 -38.52 -123.49
N LEU A 665 -18.13 -39.24 -124.01
CA LEU A 665 -17.37 -40.24 -123.24
C LEU A 665 -16.59 -39.58 -122.08
N ALA A 666 -15.97 -38.42 -122.32
CA ALA A 666 -15.31 -37.65 -121.27
C ALA A 666 -16.28 -37.13 -120.20
N HIS A 667 -17.52 -36.80 -120.57
CA HIS A 667 -18.57 -36.42 -119.61
C HIS A 667 -19.07 -37.59 -118.77
N TYR A 668 -19.20 -38.79 -119.35
CA TYR A 668 -19.57 -40.02 -118.62
C TYR A 668 -18.48 -40.45 -117.63
N ASP A 669 -17.21 -40.45 -118.04
CA ASP A 669 -16.08 -40.77 -117.15
C ASP A 669 -15.92 -39.72 -116.03
N ARG A 670 -16.22 -38.44 -116.32
CA ARG A 670 -16.24 -37.36 -115.32
C ARG A 670 -17.41 -37.50 -114.35
N GLY A 671 -18.59 -37.94 -114.81
CA GLY A 671 -19.73 -38.23 -113.94
C GLY A 671 -19.49 -39.41 -112.98
N LYS A 672 -18.77 -40.44 -113.43
CA LYS A 672 -18.36 -41.56 -112.58
C LYS A 672 -17.30 -41.15 -111.55
N ALA A 673 -16.30 -40.36 -111.96
CA ALA A 673 -15.28 -39.82 -111.06
C ALA A 673 -15.87 -38.91 -109.97
N ILE A 674 -16.87 -38.07 -110.30
CA ILE A 674 -17.56 -37.21 -109.33
C ILE A 674 -18.36 -38.04 -108.31
N ARG A 675 -18.99 -39.14 -108.72
CA ARG A 675 -19.67 -40.06 -107.80
C ARG A 675 -18.69 -40.74 -106.84
N ASP A 676 -17.55 -41.19 -107.36
CA ASP A 676 -16.50 -41.83 -106.55
C ASP A 676 -15.79 -40.81 -105.61
N GLU A 677 -15.70 -39.53 -105.99
CA GLU A 677 -15.21 -38.41 -105.15
C GLU A 677 -16.19 -37.97 -104.06
N LEU A 678 -17.51 -38.09 -104.28
CA LEU A 678 -18.53 -37.63 -103.33
C LEU A 678 -18.96 -38.71 -102.32
N SER A 679 -18.65 -39.98 -102.58
CA SER A 679 -18.95 -41.09 -101.66
C SER A 679 -18.34 -40.90 -100.24
N PRO A 680 -17.08 -40.46 -100.09
CA PRO A 680 -16.47 -40.22 -98.78
C PRO A 680 -17.06 -39.01 -98.05
N GLU A 681 -17.50 -37.98 -98.79
CA GLU A 681 -18.18 -36.83 -98.17
C GLU A 681 -19.55 -37.24 -97.63
N LEU A 682 -20.29 -38.09 -98.34
CA LEU A 682 -21.60 -38.57 -97.89
C LEU A 682 -21.47 -39.49 -96.66
N GLU A 683 -20.43 -40.35 -96.60
CA GLU A 683 -20.06 -41.10 -95.39
C GLU A 683 -19.68 -40.19 -94.23
N ARG A 684 -18.93 -39.11 -94.49
CA ARG A 684 -18.58 -38.11 -93.48
C ARG A 684 -19.81 -37.39 -92.91
N TRP A 685 -20.77 -37.00 -93.75
CA TRP A 685 -22.02 -36.38 -93.29
C TRP A 685 -22.88 -37.36 -92.46
N LEU A 686 -22.89 -38.65 -92.81
CA LEU A 686 -23.55 -39.69 -92.00
C LEU A 686 -22.84 -39.88 -90.65
N ASN A 687 -21.50 -39.89 -90.62
CA ASN A 687 -20.72 -39.97 -89.38
C ASN A 687 -20.88 -38.72 -88.49
N GLU A 688 -20.97 -37.52 -89.07
CA GLU A 688 -21.20 -36.28 -88.33
C GLU A 688 -22.61 -36.25 -87.72
N ARG A 689 -23.62 -36.75 -88.45
CA ARG A 689 -24.98 -36.96 -87.92
C ARG A 689 -25.01 -37.98 -86.79
N GLU A 690 -24.29 -39.10 -86.93
CA GLU A 690 -24.21 -40.14 -85.90
C GLU A 690 -23.47 -39.66 -84.65
N SER A 691 -22.40 -38.88 -84.81
CA SER A 691 -21.68 -38.23 -83.71
C SER A 691 -22.56 -37.23 -82.96
N PHE A 692 -23.35 -36.42 -83.67
CA PHE A 692 -24.33 -35.51 -83.07
C PHE A 692 -25.42 -36.27 -82.29
N LEU A 693 -26.00 -37.32 -82.87
CA LEU A 693 -27.00 -38.14 -82.19
C LEU A 693 -26.42 -38.83 -80.95
N THR A 694 -25.16 -39.27 -81.01
CA THR A 694 -24.44 -39.88 -79.89
C THR A 694 -24.19 -38.86 -78.78
N ALA A 695 -23.75 -37.64 -79.11
CA ALA A 695 -23.56 -36.56 -78.13
C ALA A 695 -24.88 -36.15 -77.46
N CYS A 696 -25.97 -36.09 -78.22
CA CYS A 696 -27.32 -35.84 -77.69
C CYS A 696 -27.75 -36.94 -76.72
N GLN A 697 -27.62 -38.21 -77.11
CA GLN A 697 -27.96 -39.35 -76.25
C GLN A 697 -27.06 -39.44 -75.02
N SER A 698 -25.76 -39.11 -75.14
CA SER A 698 -24.82 -39.12 -74.01
C SER A 698 -25.15 -38.03 -73.00
N ALA A 699 -25.45 -36.81 -73.46
CA ALA A 699 -25.86 -35.71 -72.60
C ALA A 699 -27.19 -36.00 -71.87
N GLU A 700 -28.17 -36.60 -72.56
CA GLU A 700 -29.44 -37.02 -71.95
C GLU A 700 -29.25 -38.13 -70.91
N ARG A 701 -28.40 -39.12 -71.22
CA ARG A 701 -28.02 -40.18 -70.26
C ARG A 701 -27.28 -39.60 -69.06
N ALA A 702 -26.34 -38.68 -69.26
CA ALA A 702 -25.60 -38.04 -68.18
C ALA A 702 -26.53 -37.24 -67.24
N ILE A 703 -27.52 -36.51 -67.79
CA ILE A 703 -28.54 -35.84 -66.97
C ILE A 703 -29.37 -36.86 -66.18
N THR A 704 -29.78 -37.95 -66.82
CA THR A 704 -30.57 -39.00 -66.16
C THR A 704 -29.77 -39.67 -65.04
N ASP A 705 -28.50 -39.98 -65.28
CA ASP A 705 -27.58 -40.55 -64.29
C ASP A 705 -27.34 -39.56 -63.13
N ALA A 706 -27.17 -38.27 -63.43
CA ALA A 706 -27.02 -37.24 -62.42
C ALA A 706 -28.30 -37.04 -61.59
N GLN A 707 -29.48 -37.08 -62.22
CA GLN A 707 -30.78 -37.06 -61.53
C GLN A 707 -30.92 -38.25 -60.58
N ASN A 708 -30.60 -39.46 -61.07
CA ASN A 708 -30.65 -40.68 -60.27
C ASN A 708 -29.68 -40.60 -59.08
N GLU A 709 -28.47 -40.10 -59.29
CA GLU A 709 -27.47 -40.00 -58.23
C GLU A 709 -27.81 -38.92 -57.21
N VAL A 710 -28.29 -37.74 -57.64
CA VAL A 710 -28.82 -36.69 -56.74
C VAL A 710 -29.98 -37.22 -55.90
N SER A 711 -30.92 -37.96 -56.51
CA SER A 711 -32.04 -38.57 -55.78
C SER A 711 -31.58 -39.66 -54.77
N ARG A 712 -30.55 -40.44 -55.12
CA ARG A 712 -29.91 -41.37 -54.17
C ARG A 712 -29.24 -40.62 -53.03
N SER A 713 -28.48 -39.57 -53.31
CA SER A 713 -27.84 -38.74 -52.29
C SER A 713 -28.85 -38.09 -51.35
N GLU A 714 -29.97 -37.61 -51.87
CA GLU A 714 -31.10 -37.10 -51.07
C GLU A 714 -31.67 -38.20 -50.16
N THR A 715 -31.80 -39.42 -50.67
CA THR A 715 -32.28 -40.57 -49.90
C THR A 715 -31.29 -40.98 -48.80
N GLU A 716 -29.98 -41.00 -49.09
CA GLU A 716 -28.94 -41.33 -48.10
C GLU A 716 -28.80 -40.25 -47.04
N ILE A 717 -28.89 -38.96 -47.41
CA ILE A 717 -28.95 -37.85 -46.46
C ILE A 717 -30.20 -37.97 -45.58
N ALA A 718 -31.35 -38.37 -46.14
CA ALA A 718 -32.56 -38.58 -45.34
C ALA A 718 -32.44 -39.75 -44.35
N LYS A 719 -31.60 -40.75 -44.63
CA LYS A 719 -31.27 -41.84 -43.69
C LYS A 719 -30.31 -41.38 -42.59
N ALA A 720 -29.43 -40.41 -42.90
CA ALA A 720 -28.49 -39.87 -41.92
C ALA A 720 -29.20 -38.93 -40.93
N GLN A 721 -29.12 -39.23 -39.64
CA GLN A 721 -29.69 -38.39 -38.58
C GLN A 721 -28.82 -37.16 -38.27
N TRP A 722 -27.61 -37.10 -38.82
CA TRP A 722 -26.63 -36.03 -38.59
C TRP A 722 -26.57 -35.07 -39.77
N ASN A 723 -26.57 -33.77 -39.46
CA ASN A 723 -26.78 -32.70 -40.41
C ASN A 723 -25.58 -31.76 -40.39
N THR A 724 -24.61 -31.92 -41.31
CA THR A 724 -23.56 -30.90 -41.56
C THR A 724 -22.73 -31.19 -42.82
N ARG A 725 -22.37 -30.10 -43.53
CA ARG A 725 -21.56 -29.97 -44.77
C ARG A 725 -22.02 -30.69 -46.06
N HIS A 726 -22.60 -31.88 -46.00
CA HIS A 726 -23.04 -32.61 -47.20
C HIS A 726 -24.22 -31.96 -47.92
N ASN A 727 -25.07 -31.21 -47.20
CA ASN A 727 -26.13 -30.39 -47.80
C ASN A 727 -25.58 -29.31 -48.74
N VAL A 728 -24.35 -28.81 -48.52
CA VAL A 728 -23.74 -27.80 -49.40
C VAL A 728 -23.29 -28.44 -50.71
N TYR A 729 -22.70 -29.64 -50.65
CA TYR A 729 -22.31 -30.41 -51.85
C TYR A 729 -23.52 -30.89 -52.63
N LEU A 730 -24.57 -31.37 -51.93
CA LEU A 730 -25.84 -31.72 -52.57
C LEU A 730 -26.51 -30.52 -53.23
N LEU A 731 -26.54 -29.35 -52.56
CA LEU A 731 -27.07 -28.12 -53.16
C LEU A 731 -26.26 -27.71 -54.40
N THR A 732 -24.94 -27.89 -54.37
CA THR A 732 -24.06 -27.63 -55.52
C THR A 732 -24.32 -28.62 -56.66
N ALA A 733 -24.55 -29.90 -56.36
CA ALA A 733 -24.94 -30.91 -57.34
C ALA A 733 -26.31 -30.58 -57.97
N GLN A 734 -27.30 -30.17 -57.17
CA GLN A 734 -28.60 -29.69 -57.64
C GLN A 734 -28.47 -28.45 -58.53
N GLN A 735 -27.58 -27.51 -58.19
CA GLN A 735 -27.29 -26.34 -59.02
C GLN A 735 -26.67 -26.70 -60.37
N PHE A 736 -25.67 -27.59 -60.41
CA PHE A 736 -25.10 -28.06 -61.67
C PHE A 736 -26.10 -28.84 -62.51
N LEU A 737 -26.96 -29.63 -61.87
CA LEU A 737 -28.02 -30.36 -62.56
C LEU A 737 -29.06 -29.42 -63.17
N ALA A 738 -29.47 -28.38 -62.44
CA ALA A 738 -30.38 -27.34 -62.93
C ALA A 738 -29.74 -26.59 -64.12
N GLN A 739 -28.46 -26.22 -64.01
CA GLN A 739 -27.73 -25.58 -65.12
C GLN A 739 -27.64 -26.49 -66.36
N ALA A 740 -27.38 -27.79 -66.18
CA ALA A 740 -27.36 -28.76 -67.28
C ALA A 740 -28.73 -28.89 -67.95
N GLN A 741 -29.82 -28.93 -67.16
CA GLN A 741 -31.20 -28.99 -67.66
C GLN A 741 -31.61 -27.70 -68.38
N ASP A 742 -31.28 -26.53 -67.84
CA ASP A 742 -31.53 -25.24 -68.46
C ASP A 742 -30.77 -25.11 -69.78
N GLN A 743 -29.51 -25.52 -69.82
CA GLN A 743 -28.70 -25.50 -71.04
C GLN A 743 -29.23 -26.48 -72.09
N LEU A 744 -29.69 -27.68 -71.69
CA LEU A 744 -30.38 -28.60 -72.59
C LEU A 744 -31.69 -28.00 -73.13
N ALA A 745 -32.45 -27.30 -72.31
CA ALA A 745 -33.70 -26.64 -72.72
C ALA A 745 -33.46 -25.47 -73.69
N GLN A 746 -32.37 -24.71 -73.50
CA GLN A 746 -31.92 -23.65 -74.42
C GLN A 746 -31.46 -24.21 -75.77
N ILE A 747 -30.77 -25.36 -75.77
CA ILE A 747 -30.38 -26.04 -77.01
C ILE A 747 -31.63 -26.57 -77.75
N ARG A 748 -32.66 -27.00 -77.03
CA ARG A 748 -33.92 -27.53 -77.59
C ARG A 748 -34.94 -26.46 -78.03
N THR A 749 -34.74 -25.18 -77.73
CA THR A 749 -35.73 -24.14 -78.06
C THR A 749 -35.73 -23.83 -79.57
N PRO A 750 -36.90 -23.69 -80.25
CA PRO A 750 -36.98 -23.79 -81.73
C PRO A 750 -36.40 -22.62 -82.55
N ARG A 751 -35.71 -21.65 -81.94
CA ARG A 751 -35.17 -20.47 -82.66
C ARG A 751 -33.79 -20.70 -83.29
N ASN A 752 -33.05 -21.72 -82.87
CA ASN A 752 -31.80 -22.11 -83.52
C ASN A 752 -32.04 -23.33 -84.42
N LYS A 753 -32.18 -23.10 -85.74
CA LYS A 753 -32.02 -24.16 -86.73
C LYS A 753 -30.54 -24.56 -86.74
N TYR A 754 -30.14 -25.47 -85.85
CA TYR A 754 -28.81 -26.06 -85.92
C TYR A 754 -28.69 -26.84 -87.23
N THR A 755 -27.85 -26.36 -88.14
CA THR A 755 -27.25 -27.21 -89.17
C THR A 755 -26.35 -28.20 -88.44
N TRP A 756 -26.61 -29.50 -88.62
CA TRP A 756 -25.81 -30.60 -88.09
C TRP A 756 -24.32 -30.27 -88.24
N GLY A 757 -23.63 -30.02 -87.13
CA GLY A 757 -22.27 -29.49 -87.12
C GLY A 757 -21.63 -29.54 -85.73
N ALA A 758 -20.30 -29.44 -85.70
CA ALA A 758 -19.46 -29.65 -84.51
C ALA A 758 -19.82 -28.74 -83.31
N GLU A 759 -20.29 -27.52 -83.57
CA GLU A 759 -20.66 -26.55 -82.53
C GLU A 759 -21.85 -27.04 -81.68
N ALA A 760 -22.83 -27.70 -82.30
CA ALA A 760 -23.97 -28.24 -81.58
C ALA A 760 -23.59 -29.48 -80.74
N SER A 761 -22.69 -30.32 -81.25
CA SER A 761 -22.12 -31.44 -80.48
C SER A 761 -21.30 -30.97 -79.27
N ASP A 762 -20.58 -29.86 -79.39
CA ASP A 762 -19.81 -29.29 -78.28
C ASP A 762 -20.70 -28.66 -77.20
N ASP A 763 -21.85 -28.10 -77.56
CA ASP A 763 -22.83 -27.64 -76.59
C ASP A 763 -23.49 -28.81 -75.84
N PHE A 764 -23.80 -29.92 -76.53
CA PHE A 764 -24.22 -31.17 -75.84
C PHE A 764 -23.11 -31.74 -74.93
N ARG A 765 -21.83 -31.66 -75.31
CA ARG A 765 -20.71 -32.05 -74.43
C ARG A 765 -20.54 -31.12 -73.22
N LYS A 766 -20.92 -29.84 -73.31
CA LYS A 766 -20.97 -28.95 -72.13
C LYS A 766 -22.08 -29.39 -71.17
N VAL A 767 -23.26 -29.73 -71.70
CA VAL A 767 -24.36 -30.31 -70.90
C VAL A 767 -23.90 -31.60 -70.23
N GLU A 768 -23.27 -32.51 -70.97
CA GLU A 768 -22.70 -33.76 -70.43
C GLU A 768 -21.69 -33.50 -69.31
N ARG A 769 -20.78 -32.53 -69.47
CA ARG A 769 -19.83 -32.15 -68.40
C ARG A 769 -20.51 -31.61 -67.15
N LEU A 770 -21.50 -30.72 -67.30
CA LEU A 770 -22.26 -30.21 -66.15
C LEU A 770 -23.03 -31.32 -65.44
N ALA A 771 -23.64 -32.22 -66.20
CA ALA A 771 -24.34 -33.37 -65.65
C ALA A 771 -23.39 -34.36 -64.94
N ASN A 772 -22.22 -34.65 -65.53
CA ASN A 772 -21.21 -35.47 -64.87
C ASN A 772 -20.66 -34.80 -63.60
N ASN A 773 -20.43 -33.49 -63.60
CA ASN A 773 -20.06 -32.75 -62.40
C ASN A 773 -21.13 -32.84 -61.31
N ALA A 774 -22.42 -32.74 -61.67
CA ALA A 774 -23.52 -32.93 -60.75
C ALA A 774 -23.54 -34.37 -60.17
N ARG A 775 -23.38 -35.37 -61.05
CA ARG A 775 -23.30 -36.78 -60.67
C ARG A 775 -22.13 -37.06 -59.72
N ASP A 776 -20.94 -36.56 -60.00
CA ASP A 776 -19.75 -36.83 -59.19
C ASP A 776 -19.85 -36.16 -57.82
N GLN A 777 -20.39 -34.94 -57.75
CA GLN A 777 -20.66 -34.25 -56.48
C GLN A 777 -21.73 -34.97 -55.64
N ALA A 778 -22.81 -35.44 -56.29
CA ALA A 778 -23.82 -36.27 -55.64
C ALA A 778 -23.23 -37.60 -55.16
N ARG A 779 -22.48 -38.29 -56.01
CA ARG A 779 -21.84 -39.57 -55.67
C ARG A 779 -20.87 -39.45 -54.50
N PHE A 780 -20.07 -38.37 -54.44
CA PHE A 780 -19.21 -38.11 -53.29
C PHE A 780 -20.02 -38.01 -51.98
N VAL A 781 -21.17 -37.34 -52.03
CA VAL A 781 -22.09 -37.27 -50.89
C VAL A 781 -22.66 -38.65 -50.54
N THR A 782 -23.13 -39.42 -51.54
CA THR A 782 -23.61 -40.80 -51.35
C THR A 782 -22.54 -41.67 -50.67
N ASP A 783 -21.32 -41.71 -51.23
CA ASP A 783 -20.25 -42.58 -50.76
C ASP A 783 -19.78 -42.21 -49.33
N ASP A 784 -19.65 -40.92 -49.02
CA ASP A 784 -19.25 -40.48 -47.68
C ASP A 784 -20.35 -40.70 -46.63
N VAL A 785 -21.60 -40.39 -46.96
CA VAL A 785 -22.74 -40.59 -46.04
C VAL A 785 -22.97 -42.07 -45.78
N SER A 786 -23.01 -42.92 -46.81
CA SER A 786 -23.17 -44.36 -46.64
C SER A 786 -21.97 -44.97 -45.90
N GLY A 787 -20.74 -44.50 -46.15
CA GLY A 787 -19.55 -44.91 -45.40
C GLY A 787 -19.66 -44.60 -43.91
N LYS A 788 -20.15 -43.41 -43.56
CA LYS A 788 -20.39 -42.98 -42.17
C LYS A 788 -21.50 -43.76 -41.49
N ILE A 789 -22.62 -44.01 -42.19
CA ILE A 789 -23.70 -44.87 -41.69
C ILE A 789 -23.14 -46.27 -41.36
N HIS A 790 -22.37 -46.87 -42.28
CA HIS A 790 -21.75 -48.18 -42.05
C HIS A 790 -20.79 -48.20 -40.85
N GLN A 791 -20.03 -47.13 -40.61
CA GLN A 791 -19.15 -47.03 -39.44
C GLN A 791 -19.95 -47.00 -38.13
N ILE A 792 -21.05 -46.24 -38.09
CA ILE A 792 -21.90 -46.16 -36.91
C ILE A 792 -22.66 -47.48 -36.70
N ASP A 793 -23.19 -48.10 -37.75
CA ASP A 793 -23.82 -49.43 -37.66
C ASP A 793 -22.84 -50.52 -37.22
N GLY A 794 -21.57 -50.40 -37.61
CA GLY A 794 -20.49 -51.25 -37.11
C GLY A 794 -20.30 -51.11 -35.61
N LEU A 795 -20.08 -49.87 -35.15
CA LEU A 795 -19.94 -49.56 -33.73
C LEU A 795 -21.18 -49.93 -32.91
N TYR A 796 -22.37 -49.75 -33.47
CA TYR A 796 -23.63 -50.07 -32.79
C TYR A 796 -23.80 -51.58 -32.59
N ARG A 797 -23.36 -52.40 -33.56
CA ARG A 797 -23.33 -53.86 -33.40
C ARG A 797 -22.32 -54.30 -32.34
N ASP A 798 -21.14 -53.71 -32.31
CA ASP A 798 -20.13 -54.03 -31.29
C ASP A 798 -20.61 -53.59 -29.90
N TYR A 799 -21.27 -52.44 -29.83
CA TYR A 799 -21.95 -51.95 -28.63
C TYR A 799 -23.03 -52.92 -28.12
N GLN A 800 -23.90 -53.43 -29.00
CA GLN A 800 -24.92 -54.42 -28.64
C GLN A 800 -24.29 -55.72 -28.12
N ARG A 801 -23.19 -56.19 -28.71
CA ARG A 801 -22.46 -57.36 -28.20
C ARG A 801 -21.87 -57.12 -26.82
N ALA A 802 -21.22 -55.97 -26.61
CA ALA A 802 -20.65 -55.62 -25.31
C ALA A 802 -21.73 -55.49 -24.22
N LEU A 803 -22.94 -55.03 -24.59
CA LEU A 803 -24.09 -55.07 -23.70
C LEU A 803 -24.50 -56.50 -23.34
N GLU A 804 -24.70 -57.38 -24.33
CA GLU A 804 -25.07 -58.78 -24.10
C GLU A 804 -24.03 -59.52 -23.24
N ASP A 805 -22.74 -59.28 -23.46
CA ASP A 805 -21.66 -59.87 -22.68
C ASP A 805 -21.63 -59.33 -21.24
N GLY A 806 -21.90 -58.03 -21.05
CA GLY A 806 -22.07 -57.44 -19.71
C GLY A 806 -23.27 -58.03 -18.97
N GLU A 807 -24.40 -58.25 -19.64
CA GLU A 807 -25.58 -58.92 -19.05
C GLU A 807 -25.26 -60.38 -18.65
N ARG A 808 -24.50 -61.12 -19.47
CA ARG A 808 -24.02 -62.47 -19.14
C ARG A 808 -23.09 -62.47 -17.92
N ILE A 809 -22.18 -61.50 -17.83
CA ILE A 809 -21.26 -61.37 -16.68
C ILE A 809 -22.02 -61.13 -15.39
N VAL A 810 -23.06 -60.30 -15.41
CA VAL A 810 -23.87 -60.02 -14.22
C VAL A 810 -24.76 -61.20 -13.85
N THR A 811 -25.27 -61.92 -14.85
CA THR A 811 -26.03 -63.16 -14.63
C THR A 811 -25.15 -64.25 -13.97
N THR A 812 -23.88 -64.32 -14.33
CA THR A 812 -22.90 -65.26 -13.75
C THR A 812 -22.26 -64.75 -12.45
N ASN A 813 -22.23 -63.43 -12.23
CA ASN A 813 -21.67 -62.77 -11.05
C ASN A 813 -22.63 -61.68 -10.51
N PRO A 814 -23.61 -62.06 -9.66
CA PRO A 814 -24.62 -61.13 -9.15
C PRO A 814 -24.06 -59.98 -8.31
N ALA A 815 -22.84 -60.10 -7.78
CA ALA A 815 -22.21 -59.03 -6.99
C ALA A 815 -21.91 -57.77 -7.82
N ARG A 816 -21.84 -57.89 -9.16
CA ARG A 816 -21.62 -56.75 -10.07
C ARG A 816 -22.92 -56.07 -10.55
N THR A 817 -24.09 -56.49 -10.06
CA THR A 817 -25.39 -55.98 -10.54
C THR A 817 -25.54 -54.46 -10.36
N ASP A 818 -25.11 -53.91 -9.23
CA ASP A 818 -25.26 -52.47 -8.97
C ASP A 818 -24.28 -51.62 -9.79
N GLU A 819 -23.08 -52.13 -10.04
CA GLU A 819 -22.09 -51.51 -10.93
C GLU A 819 -22.60 -51.52 -12.38
N TRP A 820 -23.14 -52.65 -12.82
CA TRP A 820 -23.76 -52.79 -14.13
C TRP A 820 -24.95 -51.86 -14.34
N ARG A 821 -25.87 -51.75 -13.37
CA ARG A 821 -27.01 -50.81 -13.46
C ARG A 821 -26.56 -49.36 -13.62
N ARG A 822 -25.51 -48.95 -12.89
CA ARG A 822 -24.94 -47.59 -13.02
C ARG A 822 -24.31 -47.39 -14.39
N LEU A 823 -23.55 -48.37 -14.88
CA LEU A 823 -22.93 -48.32 -16.19
C LEU A 823 -23.98 -48.27 -17.31
N GLN A 824 -25.01 -49.12 -17.24
CA GLN A 824 -26.15 -49.10 -18.16
C GLN A 824 -26.82 -47.73 -18.19
N SER A 825 -27.07 -47.11 -17.03
CA SER A 825 -27.66 -45.76 -16.98
C SER A 825 -26.78 -44.71 -17.66
N GLN A 826 -25.46 -44.75 -17.44
CA GLN A 826 -24.51 -43.80 -18.05
C GLN A 826 -24.41 -44.00 -19.56
N VAL A 827 -24.39 -45.26 -19.99
CA VAL A 827 -24.33 -45.65 -21.38
C VAL A 827 -25.65 -45.30 -22.10
N GLU A 828 -26.81 -45.51 -21.47
CA GLU A 828 -28.11 -45.08 -21.99
C GLU A 828 -28.20 -43.55 -22.15
N GLU A 829 -27.66 -42.79 -21.20
CA GLU A 829 -27.58 -41.33 -21.31
C GLU A 829 -26.74 -40.91 -22.52
N ARG A 830 -25.61 -41.59 -22.76
CA ARG A 830 -24.78 -41.35 -23.95
C ARG A 830 -25.47 -41.77 -25.26
N LEU A 831 -26.26 -42.85 -25.26
CA LEU A 831 -27.10 -43.20 -26.40
C LEU A 831 -28.20 -42.17 -26.66
N ARG A 832 -28.80 -41.60 -25.62
CA ARG A 832 -29.76 -40.49 -25.78
C ARG A 832 -29.07 -39.27 -26.40
N HIS A 833 -27.86 -38.95 -25.96
CA HIS A 833 -27.05 -37.89 -26.58
C HIS A 833 -26.69 -38.20 -28.04
N LEU A 834 -26.36 -39.45 -28.37
CA LEU A 834 -26.14 -39.88 -29.74
C LEU A 834 -27.36 -39.67 -30.63
N ASN A 835 -28.54 -40.10 -30.18
CA ASN A 835 -29.80 -39.97 -30.93
C ASN A 835 -30.24 -38.50 -31.11
N GLN A 836 -29.71 -37.58 -30.30
CA GLN A 836 -29.95 -36.14 -30.40
C GLN A 836 -28.85 -35.39 -31.14
N SER A 837 -27.70 -36.03 -31.38
CA SER A 837 -26.57 -35.40 -32.04
C SER A 837 -26.93 -35.05 -33.48
N ARG A 838 -26.55 -33.84 -33.89
CA ARG A 838 -26.67 -33.38 -35.29
C ARG A 838 -25.33 -33.46 -36.03
N ASN A 839 -24.29 -34.00 -35.40
CA ASN A 839 -22.95 -34.06 -35.95
C ASN A 839 -22.42 -35.51 -35.91
N PHE A 840 -21.89 -35.98 -37.03
CA PHE A 840 -21.32 -37.33 -37.13
C PHE A 840 -20.19 -37.55 -36.13
N ASP A 841 -19.26 -36.59 -36.00
CA ASP A 841 -18.09 -36.75 -35.13
C ASP A 841 -18.52 -36.90 -33.66
N GLU A 842 -19.50 -36.11 -33.23
CA GLU A 842 -20.07 -36.19 -31.87
C GLU A 842 -20.80 -37.51 -31.63
N ALA A 843 -21.58 -37.98 -32.61
CA ALA A 843 -22.27 -39.27 -32.52
C ALA A 843 -21.27 -40.43 -32.47
N TYR A 844 -20.27 -40.43 -33.35
CA TYR A 844 -19.20 -41.42 -33.39
C TYR A 844 -18.40 -41.46 -32.09
N HIS A 845 -18.01 -40.30 -31.55
CA HIS A 845 -17.27 -40.22 -30.29
C HIS A 845 -18.10 -40.70 -29.11
N SER A 846 -19.38 -40.31 -29.03
CA SER A 846 -20.29 -40.72 -27.96
C SER A 846 -20.49 -42.25 -27.94
N LEU A 847 -20.70 -42.86 -29.12
CA LEU A 847 -20.86 -44.31 -29.25
C LEU A 847 -19.58 -45.07 -28.91
N ASN A 848 -18.43 -44.58 -29.38
CA ASN A 848 -17.14 -45.20 -29.12
C ASN A 848 -16.76 -45.10 -27.63
N GLN A 849 -17.07 -43.99 -26.96
CA GLN A 849 -16.90 -43.87 -25.51
C GLN A 849 -17.83 -44.80 -24.74
N ALA A 850 -19.09 -44.94 -25.15
CA ALA A 850 -20.02 -45.90 -24.55
C ALA A 850 -19.52 -47.35 -24.71
N LEU A 851 -19.04 -47.71 -25.91
CA LEU A 851 -18.44 -49.02 -26.19
C LEU A 851 -17.21 -49.28 -25.32
N ARG A 852 -16.29 -48.31 -25.20
CA ARG A 852 -15.10 -48.45 -24.35
C ARG A 852 -15.43 -48.68 -22.88
N ASP A 853 -16.45 -48.00 -22.37
CA ASP A 853 -16.86 -48.15 -20.98
C ASP A 853 -17.52 -49.52 -20.75
N LEU A 854 -18.27 -50.04 -21.73
CA LEU A 854 -18.79 -51.41 -21.70
C LEU A 854 -17.67 -52.46 -21.80
N ASP A 855 -16.76 -52.33 -22.76
CA ASP A 855 -15.61 -53.22 -22.93
C ASP A 855 -14.74 -53.26 -21.68
N ARG A 856 -14.59 -52.12 -20.99
CA ARG A 856 -13.85 -52.04 -19.72
C ARG A 856 -14.52 -52.84 -18.60
N PHE A 857 -15.84 -52.92 -18.59
CA PHE A 857 -16.58 -53.73 -17.62
C PHE A 857 -16.58 -55.22 -17.98
N VAL A 858 -16.61 -55.53 -19.27
CA VAL A 858 -16.57 -56.91 -19.79
C VAL A 858 -15.22 -57.58 -19.52
N ARG A 859 -14.12 -56.81 -19.60
CA ARG A 859 -12.77 -57.26 -19.20
C ARG A 859 -12.63 -57.33 -17.67
#